data_AF-A0A8S0UPQ1-F1
#
_entry.id   AF-A0A8S0UPQ1-F1
#
_cell.length_a   1.000
_cell.length_b   1.000
_cell.length_c   1.000
_cell.angle_alpha   90.00
_cell.angle_beta   90.00
_cell.angle_gamma   90.00
#
_symmetry.space_group_name_H-M   'P 1'
#
loop_
_entity.id
_entity.type
_entity.pdbx_description
1 polymer ?
#
loop_
_entity_poly.entity_id
_entity_poly.type
_entity_poly.pdbx_seq_one_letter_code
_entity_poly.pdbx_strand_id
1 'polypeptide(L)'
;MTRRVRRRVARRGNEKVDCLEIDENLSLDKKGVLDWIRLPDDTVIQLFSFLNYRDRASLSSTCRSWRILGKSPCLWEALDLRPHKCDTAAAASLAPRCQNLQKLRFRGLESANAIINLRARNLREVSGDCCKKMTDATLSVLAARHEALECLQIGPDFCERISSDAVKAVAICCRHLQKLRLSGIHEVYADAINALANHCPNLIEIGFIDCRKVDETALGNVGSVCFLSVAGTTNIKWNIVLQPWSKLPHLTGLDVSRTDITASTVLRLFSSFRSLKVLSALSCPALENDATFVSNNNHKGKVLLAVFTDILKGVAALSADTTEDERNVFLNWRKVKTKDRESEEIMNWLEWILSHSLLRVSEGNPPGLDNFWLNQGSTLLLSFIHSAQEEVQERAATALATFVVIDDENASIDTGRAEAVMRDGGIRLLLNLAKSWREGLQSEAAKAIANLSVNANVAKAVAEEGGISILANLARSVNKLVAEEAAGGLWNLSVGEEHKGAIAEAGGVKALVDLIFKWSRSTGGEGVLERAAGALANLAADDKCSMEVASVGGVRALVTLARNCKFEGVQEQAARALANLAAHGDSNGNNAAVGQEAGSLEALVQLIRSPHDGVRQEAAGALWNLSFDDRNREAIAGAGGVEALVALARSCSNASHGLQERAAGALWGLSVSEVNRYE
;
A
#
# COMPACT_ATOMS: atom_id res chain seq x y z
N MET A 1 24.64 -22.81 -6.75
CA MET A 1 25.58 -23.56 -7.61
C MET A 1 26.96 -22.93 -7.54
N THR A 2 28.02 -23.70 -7.29
CA THR A 2 29.38 -23.19 -7.06
C THR A 2 30.10 -22.76 -8.35
N ARG A 3 30.89 -21.68 -8.22
CA ARG A 3 31.63 -20.88 -9.23
C ARG A 3 32.37 -21.64 -10.36
N ARG A 4 32.62 -22.94 -10.24
CA ARG A 4 33.48 -23.70 -11.16
C ARG A 4 32.74 -24.32 -12.36
N VAL A 5 31.42 -24.45 -12.34
CA VAL A 5 30.70 -25.22 -13.38
C VAL A 5 30.34 -24.37 -14.62
N ARG A 6 30.23 -23.03 -14.51
CA ARG A 6 29.84 -22.17 -15.65
C ARG A 6 30.94 -21.92 -16.69
N ARG A 7 32.23 -22.08 -16.34
CA ARG A 7 33.36 -21.83 -17.27
C ARG A 7 33.48 -22.85 -18.43
N ARG A 8 32.73 -23.96 -18.43
CA ARG A 8 32.79 -24.96 -19.52
C ARG A 8 31.75 -24.78 -20.61
N VAL A 9 30.65 -24.05 -20.38
CA VAL A 9 29.55 -23.99 -21.37
C VAL A 9 29.79 -22.90 -22.43
N ALA A 10 30.60 -21.88 -22.14
CA ALA A 10 30.92 -20.82 -23.12
C ALA A 10 32.06 -21.16 -24.10
N ARG A 11 32.73 -22.32 -23.98
CA ARG A 11 33.85 -22.71 -24.87
C ARG A 11 33.46 -23.56 -26.09
N ARG A 12 32.16 -23.69 -26.40
CA ARG A 12 31.68 -24.41 -27.61
C ARG A 12 31.14 -23.50 -28.72
N GLY A 13 31.37 -22.18 -28.64
CA GLY A 13 31.18 -21.23 -29.74
C GLY A 13 32.54 -20.67 -30.15
N ASN A 14 32.91 -20.84 -31.41
CA ASN A 14 34.26 -20.62 -31.92
C ASN A 14 34.51 -19.15 -32.26
N GLU A 15 34.43 -18.25 -31.28
CA GLU A 15 34.89 -16.85 -31.42
C GLU A 15 35.87 -16.52 -30.30
N LYS A 16 37.12 -16.21 -30.69
CA LYS A 16 38.15 -15.67 -29.79
C LYS A 16 37.68 -14.31 -29.29
N VAL A 17 37.26 -14.25 -28.03
CA VAL A 17 37.20 -12.99 -27.28
C VAL A 17 38.48 -12.93 -26.46
N ASP A 18 39.31 -11.90 -26.70
CA ASP A 18 40.45 -11.58 -25.84
C ASP A 18 39.93 -11.35 -24.41
N CYS A 19 40.20 -12.31 -23.53
CA CYS A 19 40.02 -12.11 -22.10
C CYS A 19 41.18 -11.24 -21.61
N LEU A 20 40.90 -9.96 -21.36
CA LEU A 20 41.75 -9.14 -20.50
C LEU A 20 41.81 -9.81 -19.12
N GLU A 21 43.01 -10.07 -18.63
CA GLU A 21 43.26 -10.51 -17.26
C GLU A 21 42.64 -9.47 -16.31
N ILE A 22 41.62 -9.90 -15.54
CA ILE A 22 40.97 -9.04 -14.55
C ILE A 22 41.90 -9.00 -13.34
N ASP A 23 42.55 -7.85 -13.15
CA ASP A 23 43.27 -7.50 -11.93
C ASP A 23 42.28 -7.54 -10.75
N GLU A 24 42.46 -8.47 -9.81
CA GLU A 24 41.52 -8.75 -8.70
C GLU A 24 41.46 -7.64 -7.65
N ASN A 25 42.18 -6.53 -7.85
CA ASN A 25 42.18 -5.37 -6.95
C ASN A 25 41.34 -4.22 -7.53
N LEU A 26 40.11 -4.07 -7.06
CA LEU A 26 39.31 -2.84 -7.20
C LEU A 26 40.03 -1.71 -6.45
N SER A 27 41.06 -1.12 -7.07
CA SER A 27 41.75 0.05 -6.54
C SER A 27 40.90 1.30 -6.79
N LEU A 28 40.70 2.09 -5.74
CA LEU A 28 40.13 3.43 -5.86
C LEU A 28 41.04 4.26 -6.77
N ASP A 29 40.45 5.11 -7.61
CA ASP A 29 41.26 6.03 -8.42
C ASP A 29 42.04 7.00 -7.50
N LYS A 30 42.95 7.80 -8.08
CA LYS A 30 43.75 8.79 -7.33
C LYS A 30 42.91 9.84 -6.56
N LYS A 31 41.59 9.88 -6.77
CA LYS A 31 40.61 10.75 -6.10
C LYS A 31 39.69 10.00 -5.13
N GLY A 32 39.90 8.71 -4.90
CA GLY A 32 39.04 7.91 -4.01
C GLY A 32 37.73 7.47 -4.65
N VAL A 33 37.58 7.54 -5.98
CA VAL A 33 36.35 7.19 -6.70
C VAL A 33 36.46 5.77 -7.26
N LEU A 34 35.44 4.94 -6.99
CA LEU A 34 35.32 3.60 -7.56
C LEU A 34 34.85 3.70 -9.01
N ASP A 35 35.57 3.08 -9.95
CA ASP A 35 35.10 2.93 -11.32
C ASP A 35 34.05 1.80 -11.40
N TRP A 36 32.78 2.19 -11.37
CA TRP A 36 31.63 1.28 -11.41
C TRP A 36 31.56 0.44 -12.69
N ILE A 37 32.24 0.83 -13.77
CA ILE A 37 32.28 0.09 -15.04
C ILE A 37 33.24 -1.11 -14.94
N ARG A 38 34.15 -1.11 -13.96
CA ARG A 38 35.12 -2.20 -13.70
C ARG A 38 34.64 -3.24 -12.69
N LEU A 39 33.42 -3.11 -12.16
CA LEU A 39 32.85 -4.12 -11.28
C LEU A 39 32.70 -5.46 -12.01
N PRO A 40 33.02 -6.60 -11.36
CA PRO A 40 32.79 -7.91 -11.95
C PRO A 40 31.31 -8.12 -12.34
N ASP A 41 31.08 -8.81 -13.46
CA ASP A 41 29.72 -9.09 -13.98
C ASP A 41 28.79 -9.68 -12.91
N ASP A 42 29.30 -10.61 -12.07
CA ASP A 42 28.54 -11.23 -10.98
C ASP A 42 28.08 -10.17 -9.95
N THR A 43 28.94 -9.19 -9.63
CA THR A 43 28.63 -8.10 -8.69
C THR A 43 27.60 -7.15 -9.28
N VAL A 44 27.71 -6.80 -10.57
CA VAL A 44 26.73 -5.95 -11.25
C VAL A 44 25.37 -6.63 -11.33
N ILE A 45 25.33 -7.93 -11.65
CA ILE A 45 24.09 -8.72 -11.64
C ILE A 45 23.49 -8.75 -10.23
N GLN A 46 24.32 -8.95 -9.20
CA GLN A 46 23.84 -8.92 -7.82
C GLN A 46 23.26 -7.54 -7.45
N LEU A 47 23.91 -6.45 -7.82
CA LEU A 47 23.38 -5.09 -7.64
C LEU A 47 22.04 -4.92 -8.37
N PHE A 48 21.96 -5.38 -9.62
CA PHE A 48 20.74 -5.28 -10.44
C PHE A 48 19.58 -6.12 -9.88
N SER A 49 19.88 -7.18 -9.12
CA SER A 49 18.88 -8.03 -8.48
C SER A 49 18.15 -7.33 -7.32
N PHE A 50 18.76 -6.30 -6.72
CA PHE A 50 18.14 -5.47 -5.68
C PHE A 50 17.27 -4.34 -6.22
N LEU A 51 17.25 -4.13 -7.54
CA LEU A 51 16.49 -3.07 -8.18
C LEU A 51 15.14 -3.58 -8.67
N ASN A 52 14.13 -2.71 -8.63
CA ASN A 52 12.88 -2.92 -9.36
C ASN A 52 13.16 -3.00 -10.88
N TYR A 53 12.19 -3.48 -11.64
CA TYR A 53 12.39 -3.73 -13.07
C TYR A 53 12.66 -2.45 -13.88
N ARG A 54 12.15 -1.29 -13.43
CA ARG A 54 12.28 -0.01 -14.12
C ARG A 54 13.67 0.58 -13.90
N ASP A 55 14.15 0.60 -12.66
CA ASP A 55 15.48 1.05 -12.29
C ASP A 55 16.54 0.15 -12.90
N ARG A 56 16.29 -1.16 -12.91
CA ARG A 56 17.13 -2.11 -13.65
C ARG A 56 17.16 -1.79 -15.14
N ALA A 57 16.00 -1.49 -15.75
CA ALA A 57 15.94 -1.12 -17.17
C ALA A 57 16.68 0.21 -17.44
N SER A 58 16.50 1.22 -16.58
CA SER A 58 17.18 2.51 -16.63
C SER A 58 18.69 2.35 -16.49
N LEU A 59 19.17 1.62 -15.48
CA LEU A 59 20.59 1.35 -15.29
C LEU A 59 21.16 0.50 -16.42
N SER A 60 20.41 -0.45 -16.98
CA SER A 60 20.85 -1.19 -18.16
C SER A 60 21.03 -0.30 -19.41
N SER A 61 20.49 0.92 -19.42
CA SER A 61 20.61 1.85 -20.55
C SER A 61 21.87 2.71 -20.54
N THR A 62 22.58 2.78 -19.40
CA THR A 62 23.69 3.73 -19.18
C THR A 62 24.95 3.39 -19.98
N CYS A 63 25.31 2.11 -20.11
CA CYS A 63 26.49 1.67 -20.87
C CYS A 63 26.27 0.32 -21.57
N ARG A 64 27.13 -0.01 -22.53
CA ARG A 64 27.01 -1.25 -23.33
C ARG A 64 27.15 -2.51 -22.48
N SER A 65 28.07 -2.54 -21.51
CA SER A 65 28.28 -3.69 -20.62
C SER A 65 27.04 -3.94 -19.74
N TRP A 66 26.53 -2.91 -19.08
CA TRP A 66 25.32 -3.01 -18.25
C TRP A 66 24.06 -3.30 -19.06
N ARG A 67 24.01 -2.90 -20.33
CA ARG A 67 22.94 -3.30 -21.25
C ARG A 67 22.92 -4.80 -21.51
N ILE A 68 24.08 -5.44 -21.59
CA ILE A 68 24.20 -6.90 -21.76
C ILE A 68 23.84 -7.60 -20.45
N LEU A 69 24.44 -7.16 -19.33
CA LEU A 69 24.20 -7.76 -18.01
C LEU A 69 22.76 -7.58 -17.53
N GLY A 70 22.15 -6.42 -17.78
CA GLY A 70 20.75 -6.14 -17.43
C GLY A 70 19.73 -6.95 -18.24
N LYS A 71 20.14 -7.59 -19.34
CA LYS A 71 19.32 -8.57 -20.07
C LYS A 71 19.51 -10.01 -19.57
N SER A 72 20.38 -10.23 -18.59
CA SER A 72 20.65 -11.57 -18.06
C SER A 72 19.36 -12.24 -17.57
N PRO A 73 19.05 -13.48 -18.02
CA PRO A 73 17.81 -14.16 -17.66
C PRO A 73 17.55 -14.27 -16.16
N CYS A 74 18.60 -14.44 -15.35
CA CYS A 74 18.47 -14.60 -13.90
C CYS A 74 17.91 -13.36 -13.19
N LEU A 75 17.97 -12.18 -13.84
CA LEU A 75 17.36 -10.97 -13.30
C LEU A 75 15.83 -10.98 -13.52
N TRP A 76 15.34 -11.69 -14.53
CA TRP A 76 13.96 -11.63 -15.01
C TRP A 76 13.18 -12.93 -14.75
N GLU A 77 13.65 -13.77 -13.82
CA GLU A 77 12.91 -14.97 -13.37
C GLU A 77 11.64 -14.60 -12.58
N ALA A 78 11.66 -13.45 -11.91
CA ALA A 78 10.51 -12.86 -11.26
C ALA A 78 10.31 -11.42 -11.73
N LEU A 79 9.06 -11.04 -11.95
CA LEU A 79 8.66 -9.69 -12.36
C LEU A 79 7.49 -9.24 -11.51
N ASP A 80 7.70 -8.16 -10.76
CA ASP A 80 6.64 -7.48 -10.02
C ASP A 80 6.29 -6.17 -10.74
N LEU A 81 5.07 -6.12 -11.25
CA LEU A 81 4.50 -4.97 -11.96
C LEU A 81 3.55 -4.16 -11.07
N ARG A 82 3.29 -4.57 -9.82
CA ARG A 82 2.30 -3.89 -8.95
C ARG A 82 2.61 -2.41 -8.66
N PRO A 83 3.88 -1.98 -8.49
CA PRO A 83 4.17 -0.58 -8.16
C PRO A 83 3.96 0.42 -9.31
N HIS A 84 3.79 -0.05 -10.53
CA HIS A 84 3.80 0.79 -11.72
C HIS A 84 2.66 0.43 -12.67
N LYS A 85 2.08 1.43 -13.33
CA LYS A 85 1.10 1.19 -14.40
C LYS A 85 1.76 0.38 -15.52
N CYS A 86 1.27 -0.83 -15.77
CA CYS A 86 1.71 -1.66 -16.89
C CYS A 86 0.66 -1.62 -18.00
N ASP A 87 0.88 -0.76 -18.99
CA ASP A 87 0.09 -0.74 -20.22
C ASP A 87 0.66 -1.71 -21.27
N THR A 88 -0.03 -1.79 -22.42
CA THR A 88 0.37 -2.67 -23.53
C THR A 88 1.75 -2.31 -24.09
N ALA A 89 2.11 -1.01 -24.10
CA ALA A 89 3.40 -0.55 -24.61
C ALA A 89 4.55 -0.92 -23.66
N ALA A 90 4.34 -0.76 -22.36
CA ALA A 90 5.26 -1.18 -21.31
C ALA A 90 5.47 -2.70 -21.36
N ALA A 91 4.40 -3.49 -21.45
CA ALA A 91 4.49 -4.94 -21.58
C ALA A 91 5.26 -5.37 -22.84
N ALA A 92 5.01 -4.72 -23.98
CA ALA A 92 5.74 -4.98 -25.23
C ALA A 92 7.24 -4.66 -25.11
N SER A 93 7.61 -3.58 -24.41
CA SER A 93 9.00 -3.20 -24.14
C SER A 93 9.73 -4.18 -23.21
N LEU A 94 8.99 -4.80 -22.28
CA LEU A 94 9.52 -5.81 -21.36
C LEU A 94 9.61 -7.21 -21.99
N ALA A 95 8.76 -7.52 -22.95
CA ALA A 95 8.64 -8.85 -23.55
C ALA A 95 9.97 -9.52 -23.96
N PRO A 96 10.95 -8.83 -24.57
CA PRO A 96 12.23 -9.46 -24.92
C PRO A 96 13.04 -9.96 -23.72
N ARG A 97 12.80 -9.41 -22.52
CA ARG A 97 13.52 -9.73 -21.28
C ARG A 97 12.83 -10.83 -20.47
N CYS A 98 11.53 -11.08 -20.72
CA CYS A 98 10.68 -11.96 -19.91
C CYS A 98 10.55 -13.40 -20.45
N GLN A 99 11.46 -13.85 -21.32
CA GLN A 99 11.35 -15.18 -21.93
C GLN A 99 11.43 -16.34 -20.93
N ASN A 100 12.23 -16.18 -19.87
CA ASN A 100 12.42 -17.17 -18.80
C ASN A 100 11.71 -16.78 -17.50
N LEU A 101 10.68 -15.94 -17.60
CA LEU A 101 9.91 -15.51 -16.46
C LEU A 101 9.19 -16.72 -15.84
N GLN A 102 9.32 -16.88 -14.52
CA GLN A 102 8.67 -17.95 -13.75
C GLN A 102 7.60 -17.39 -12.81
N LYS A 103 7.80 -16.18 -12.29
CA LYS A 103 6.89 -15.54 -11.34
C LYS A 103 6.45 -14.18 -11.86
N LEU A 104 5.15 -13.96 -11.94
CA LEU A 104 4.58 -12.69 -12.38
C LEU A 104 3.59 -12.17 -11.34
N ARG A 105 3.81 -10.93 -10.89
CA ARG A 105 2.84 -10.19 -10.10
C ARG A 105 2.44 -8.92 -10.81
N PHE A 106 1.15 -8.57 -10.75
CA PHE A 106 0.65 -7.36 -11.38
C PHE A 106 -0.54 -6.80 -10.61
N ARG A 107 -0.72 -5.47 -10.68
CA ARG A 107 -1.87 -4.77 -10.10
C ARG A 107 -2.48 -3.86 -11.15
N GLY A 108 -3.80 -3.75 -11.13
CA GLY A 108 -4.54 -2.72 -11.84
C GLY A 108 -5.25 -3.17 -13.10
N LEU A 109 -6.28 -2.39 -13.45
CA LEU A 109 -7.31 -2.74 -14.43
C LEU A 109 -6.77 -2.98 -15.85
N GLU A 110 -5.75 -2.23 -16.27
CA GLU A 110 -5.16 -2.32 -17.61
C GLU A 110 -4.09 -3.42 -17.72
N SER A 111 -3.44 -3.74 -16.59
CA SER A 111 -2.33 -4.68 -16.51
C SER A 111 -2.75 -6.10 -16.91
N ALA A 112 -3.96 -6.53 -16.52
CA ALA A 112 -4.47 -7.88 -16.81
C ALA A 112 -4.50 -8.23 -18.31
N ASN A 113 -4.81 -7.25 -19.17
CA ASN A 113 -4.78 -7.46 -20.62
C ASN A 113 -3.37 -7.26 -21.20
N ALA A 114 -2.58 -6.37 -20.59
CA ALA A 114 -1.22 -6.09 -21.04
C ALA A 114 -0.26 -7.27 -20.84
N ILE A 115 -0.40 -8.05 -19.76
CA ILE A 115 0.53 -9.16 -19.44
C ILE A 115 0.58 -10.25 -20.52
N ILE A 116 -0.49 -10.41 -21.30
CA ILE A 116 -0.52 -11.30 -22.46
C ILE A 116 0.58 -10.91 -23.48
N ASN A 117 1.00 -9.64 -23.52
CA ASN A 117 2.04 -9.16 -24.44
C ASN A 117 3.47 -9.40 -23.94
N LEU A 118 3.68 -9.89 -22.72
CA LEU A 118 5.03 -10.16 -22.17
C LEU A 118 5.77 -11.31 -22.88
N ARG A 119 5.08 -12.09 -23.73
CA ARG A 119 5.63 -13.24 -24.47
C ARG A 119 6.36 -14.28 -23.59
N ALA A 120 6.17 -14.22 -22.27
CA ALA A 120 6.65 -15.24 -21.35
C ALA A 120 6.07 -16.61 -21.74
N ARG A 121 6.81 -17.67 -21.49
CA ARG A 121 6.34 -19.05 -21.67
C ARG A 121 6.62 -19.80 -20.36
N ASN A 122 5.71 -20.68 -19.97
CA ASN A 122 5.88 -21.53 -18.79
C ASN A 122 6.04 -20.79 -17.45
N LEU A 123 5.17 -19.81 -17.17
CA LEU A 123 5.05 -19.26 -15.82
C LEU A 123 4.67 -20.36 -14.84
N ARG A 124 5.22 -20.30 -13.62
CA ARG A 124 4.91 -21.18 -12.49
C ARG A 124 3.99 -20.52 -11.48
N GLU A 125 4.16 -19.21 -11.26
CA GLU A 125 3.38 -18.42 -10.30
C GLU A 125 2.84 -17.17 -10.98
N VAL A 126 1.53 -16.97 -10.91
CA VAL A 126 0.85 -15.76 -11.39
C VAL A 126 -0.05 -15.24 -10.28
N SER A 127 0.18 -13.99 -9.88
CA SER A 127 -0.66 -13.27 -8.92
C SER A 127 -1.10 -11.92 -9.46
N GLY A 128 -2.40 -11.64 -9.39
CA GLY A 128 -3.02 -10.43 -9.92
C GLY A 128 -4.01 -9.78 -8.97
N ASP A 129 -3.75 -8.53 -8.59
CA ASP A 129 -4.64 -7.68 -7.79
C ASP A 129 -5.35 -6.64 -8.67
N CYS A 130 -6.49 -6.11 -8.23
CA CYS A 130 -7.25 -5.06 -8.92
C CYS A 130 -7.60 -5.41 -10.37
N CYS A 131 -7.96 -6.67 -10.60
CA CYS A 131 -8.19 -7.26 -11.92
C CYS A 131 -9.67 -7.24 -12.35
N LYS A 132 -10.48 -6.28 -11.88
CA LYS A 132 -11.95 -6.23 -12.13
C LYS A 132 -12.36 -6.26 -13.61
N LYS A 133 -11.47 -5.85 -14.53
CA LYS A 133 -11.71 -5.88 -15.99
C LYS A 133 -11.26 -7.17 -16.67
N MET A 134 -10.59 -8.08 -15.98
CA MET A 134 -10.14 -9.35 -16.54
C MET A 134 -11.33 -10.21 -16.95
N THR A 135 -11.23 -10.89 -18.09
CA THR A 135 -12.32 -11.69 -18.67
C THR A 135 -11.91 -13.14 -18.80
N ASP A 136 -12.89 -14.00 -19.06
CA ASP A 136 -12.67 -15.42 -19.37
C ASP A 136 -11.64 -15.62 -20.49
N ALA A 137 -11.71 -14.81 -21.54
CA ALA A 137 -10.77 -14.88 -22.65
C ALA A 137 -9.33 -14.59 -22.19
N THR A 138 -9.15 -13.55 -21.37
CA THR A 138 -7.84 -13.17 -20.83
C THR A 138 -7.26 -14.29 -19.96
N LEU A 139 -8.05 -14.83 -19.04
CA LEU A 139 -7.60 -15.89 -18.13
C LEU A 139 -7.35 -17.21 -18.86
N SER A 140 -8.18 -17.56 -19.83
CA SER A 140 -8.01 -18.76 -20.66
C SER A 140 -6.75 -18.70 -21.51
N VAL A 141 -6.45 -17.53 -22.10
CA VAL A 141 -5.20 -17.30 -22.85
C VAL A 141 -3.98 -17.40 -21.93
N LEU A 142 -4.08 -16.88 -20.71
CA LEU A 142 -3.01 -17.00 -19.72
C LEU A 142 -2.76 -18.47 -19.36
N ALA A 143 -3.81 -19.23 -19.04
CA ALA A 143 -3.70 -20.64 -18.74
C ALA A 143 -3.12 -21.47 -19.90
N ALA A 144 -3.65 -21.27 -21.13
CA ALA A 144 -3.22 -22.01 -22.31
C ALA A 144 -1.73 -21.78 -22.69
N ARG A 145 -1.14 -20.66 -22.27
CA ARG A 145 0.27 -20.35 -22.53
C ARG A 145 1.24 -20.87 -21.47
N HIS A 146 0.71 -21.28 -20.32
CA HIS A 146 1.49 -21.57 -19.13
C HIS A 146 1.09 -22.93 -18.55
N GLU A 147 1.33 -24.00 -19.30
CA GLU A 147 0.99 -25.37 -18.88
C GLU A 147 1.71 -25.82 -17.59
N ALA A 148 2.86 -25.21 -17.29
CA ALA A 148 3.67 -25.44 -16.09
C ALA A 148 3.21 -24.63 -14.86
N LEU A 149 2.03 -24.00 -14.91
CA LEU A 149 1.53 -23.17 -13.82
C LEU A 149 1.23 -24.01 -12.58
N GLU A 150 1.85 -23.65 -11.46
CA GLU A 150 1.72 -24.30 -10.16
C GLU A 150 0.83 -23.48 -9.21
N CYS A 151 0.84 -22.15 -9.33
CA CYS A 151 0.05 -21.24 -8.52
C CYS A 151 -0.61 -20.15 -9.37
N LEU A 152 -1.93 -20.04 -9.24
CA LEU A 152 -2.73 -18.99 -9.86
C LEU A 152 -3.56 -18.29 -8.79
N GLN A 153 -3.31 -17.00 -8.61
CA GLN A 153 -4.06 -16.15 -7.70
C GLN A 153 -4.59 -14.91 -8.43
N ILE A 154 -5.90 -14.68 -8.37
CA ILE A 154 -6.55 -13.50 -8.92
C ILE A 154 -7.55 -12.97 -7.88
N GLY A 155 -7.32 -11.76 -7.39
CA GLY A 155 -8.06 -11.19 -6.26
C GLY A 155 -7.15 -10.29 -5.42
N PRO A 156 -7.67 -9.59 -4.40
CA PRO A 156 -8.95 -9.82 -3.73
C PRO A 156 -10.15 -9.11 -4.39
N ASP A 157 -9.96 -8.38 -5.48
CA ASP A 157 -11.07 -7.67 -6.12
C ASP A 157 -12.13 -8.58 -6.75
N PHE A 158 -13.38 -8.08 -6.77
CA PHE A 158 -14.50 -8.78 -7.40
C PHE A 158 -14.31 -8.92 -8.91
N CYS A 159 -13.91 -10.10 -9.37
CA CYS A 159 -13.68 -10.42 -10.78
C CYS A 159 -14.95 -10.99 -11.45
N GLU A 160 -16.01 -10.19 -11.49
CA GLU A 160 -17.36 -10.61 -11.94
C GLU A 160 -17.42 -11.08 -13.40
N ARG A 161 -16.43 -10.73 -14.21
CA ARG A 161 -16.31 -11.10 -15.64
C ARG A 161 -15.58 -12.42 -15.88
N ILE A 162 -15.19 -13.10 -14.80
CA ILE A 162 -14.65 -14.45 -14.83
C ILE A 162 -15.79 -15.41 -14.47
N SER A 163 -15.93 -16.50 -15.20
CA SER A 163 -16.96 -17.51 -15.04
C SER A 163 -16.37 -18.93 -14.90
N SER A 164 -17.25 -19.90 -14.68
CA SER A 164 -16.96 -21.34 -14.68
C SER A 164 -16.14 -21.78 -15.90
N ASP A 165 -16.38 -21.19 -17.08
CA ASP A 165 -15.70 -21.58 -18.32
C ASP A 165 -14.19 -21.29 -18.26
N ALA A 166 -13.78 -20.17 -17.67
CA ALA A 166 -12.37 -19.86 -17.50
C ALA A 166 -11.71 -20.75 -16.44
N VAL A 167 -12.42 -21.06 -15.35
CA VAL A 167 -11.91 -22.03 -14.34
C VAL A 167 -11.69 -23.40 -14.98
N LYS A 168 -12.61 -23.83 -15.84
CA LYS A 168 -12.49 -25.07 -16.62
C LYS A 168 -11.32 -25.02 -17.61
N ALA A 169 -11.12 -23.90 -18.30
CA ALA A 169 -9.97 -23.71 -19.17
C ALA A 169 -8.64 -23.79 -18.40
N VAL A 170 -8.57 -23.16 -17.21
CA VAL A 170 -7.43 -23.27 -16.28
C VAL A 170 -7.18 -24.73 -15.91
N ALA A 171 -8.22 -25.47 -15.50
CA ALA A 171 -8.10 -26.87 -15.11
C ALA A 171 -7.52 -27.74 -16.24
N ILE A 172 -8.01 -27.56 -17.46
CA ILE A 172 -7.60 -28.37 -18.63
C ILE A 172 -6.15 -28.06 -19.04
N CYS A 173 -5.76 -26.78 -19.02
CA CYS A 173 -4.45 -26.33 -19.50
C CYS A 173 -3.34 -26.49 -18.44
N CYS A 174 -3.63 -26.30 -17.16
CA CYS A 174 -2.65 -26.21 -16.09
C CYS A 174 -2.65 -27.48 -15.21
N ARG A 175 -2.08 -28.58 -15.72
CA ARG A 175 -2.10 -29.90 -15.03
C ARG A 175 -1.19 -29.98 -13.80
N HIS A 176 -0.25 -29.06 -13.68
CA HIS A 176 0.68 -28.96 -12.55
C HIS A 176 0.18 -28.04 -11.43
N LEU A 177 -1.06 -27.56 -11.52
CA LEU A 177 -1.63 -26.62 -10.57
C LEU A 177 -1.71 -27.23 -9.17
N GLN A 178 -1.12 -26.53 -8.21
CA GLN A 178 -1.10 -26.87 -6.78
C GLN A 178 -1.96 -25.92 -5.95
N LYS A 179 -2.06 -24.65 -6.36
CA LYS A 179 -2.81 -23.62 -5.65
C LYS A 179 -3.64 -22.80 -6.63
N LEU A 180 -4.95 -22.74 -6.39
CA LEU A 180 -5.88 -21.91 -7.14
C LEU A 180 -6.64 -21.01 -6.18
N ARG A 181 -6.51 -19.69 -6.33
CA ARG A 181 -7.27 -18.71 -5.55
C ARG A 181 -7.90 -17.69 -6.48
N LEU A 182 -9.22 -17.65 -6.52
CA LEU A 182 -9.96 -16.71 -7.36
C LEU A 182 -11.00 -15.99 -6.50
N SER A 183 -11.06 -14.66 -6.63
CA SER A 183 -11.94 -13.82 -5.84
C SER A 183 -13.05 -13.15 -6.67
N GLY A 184 -14.26 -13.12 -6.12
CA GLY A 184 -15.45 -12.49 -6.66
C GLY A 184 -15.86 -12.98 -8.05
N ILE A 185 -15.72 -14.28 -8.29
CA ILE A 185 -16.33 -14.93 -9.43
C ILE A 185 -17.85 -14.96 -9.22
N HIS A 186 -18.60 -14.67 -10.28
CA HIS A 186 -20.05 -14.66 -10.22
C HIS A 186 -20.61 -16.07 -9.94
N GLU A 187 -20.26 -17.07 -10.76
CA GLU A 187 -20.74 -18.45 -10.56
C GLU A 187 -19.65 -19.47 -10.90
N VAL A 188 -19.42 -20.40 -9.97
CA VAL A 188 -18.53 -21.56 -10.14
C VAL A 188 -19.37 -22.84 -10.07
N TYR A 189 -19.62 -23.45 -11.22
CA TYR A 189 -20.49 -24.62 -11.33
C TYR A 189 -19.72 -25.94 -11.18
N ALA A 190 -20.49 -27.02 -10.97
CA ALA A 190 -19.95 -28.36 -10.79
C ALA A 190 -19.02 -28.81 -11.93
N ASP A 191 -19.29 -28.41 -13.18
CA ASP A 191 -18.53 -28.87 -14.33
C ASP A 191 -17.07 -28.35 -14.32
N ALA A 192 -16.85 -27.10 -13.90
CA ALA A 192 -15.52 -26.54 -13.74
C ALA A 192 -14.78 -27.14 -12.54
N ILE A 193 -15.46 -27.34 -11.41
CA ILE A 193 -14.86 -27.96 -10.23
C ILE A 193 -14.50 -29.43 -10.50
N ASN A 194 -15.36 -30.16 -11.20
CA ASN A 194 -15.06 -31.53 -11.64
C ASN A 194 -13.92 -31.56 -12.67
N ALA A 195 -13.78 -30.54 -13.51
CA ALA A 195 -12.61 -30.41 -14.39
C ALA A 195 -11.32 -30.24 -13.57
N LEU A 196 -11.33 -29.44 -12.49
CA LEU A 196 -10.20 -29.34 -11.57
C LEU A 196 -9.87 -30.69 -10.93
N ALA A 197 -10.89 -31.41 -10.44
CA ALA A 197 -10.72 -32.74 -9.85
C ALA A 197 -10.08 -33.74 -10.82
N ASN A 198 -10.47 -33.69 -12.11
CA ASN A 198 -10.02 -34.64 -13.12
C ASN A 198 -8.66 -34.31 -13.75
N HIS A 199 -8.30 -33.02 -13.84
CA HIS A 199 -7.12 -32.57 -14.60
C HIS A 199 -5.98 -32.01 -13.72
N CYS A 200 -6.24 -31.68 -12.45
CA CYS A 200 -5.25 -31.13 -11.53
C CYS A 200 -5.03 -32.07 -10.32
N PRO A 201 -4.33 -33.21 -10.47
CA PRO A 201 -4.20 -34.22 -9.41
C PRO A 201 -3.35 -33.77 -8.21
N ASN A 202 -2.56 -32.70 -8.37
CA ASN A 202 -1.70 -32.15 -7.33
C ASN A 202 -2.29 -30.89 -6.68
N LEU A 203 -3.59 -30.62 -6.88
CA LEU A 203 -4.24 -29.41 -6.37
C LEU A 203 -4.46 -29.54 -4.86
N ILE A 204 -3.60 -28.87 -4.09
CA ILE A 204 -3.56 -28.92 -2.62
C ILE A 204 -4.45 -27.83 -2.02
N GLU A 205 -4.57 -26.69 -2.69
CA GLU A 205 -5.30 -25.54 -2.17
C GLU A 205 -6.29 -24.97 -3.20
N ILE A 206 -7.54 -24.78 -2.76
CA ILE A 206 -8.59 -24.08 -3.50
C ILE A 206 -9.15 -22.95 -2.65
N GLY A 207 -9.16 -21.74 -3.20
CA GLY A 207 -9.85 -20.58 -2.64
C GLY A 207 -10.84 -20.01 -3.65
N PHE A 208 -12.13 -20.14 -3.38
CA PHE A 208 -13.19 -19.40 -4.07
C PHE A 208 -13.73 -18.35 -3.11
N ILE A 209 -13.20 -17.13 -3.19
CA ILE A 209 -13.32 -16.12 -2.13
C ILE A 209 -14.24 -15.00 -2.59
N ASP A 210 -15.14 -14.55 -1.73
CA ASP A 210 -16.12 -13.49 -2.02
C ASP A 210 -16.95 -13.82 -3.30
N CYS A 211 -17.13 -15.10 -3.62
CA CYS A 211 -17.87 -15.58 -4.79
C CYS A 211 -19.39 -15.57 -4.53
N ARG A 212 -20.22 -15.34 -5.55
CA ARG A 212 -21.68 -15.29 -5.33
C ARG A 212 -22.33 -16.67 -5.22
N LYS A 213 -21.80 -17.67 -5.94
CA LYS A 213 -22.28 -19.05 -5.90
C LYS A 213 -21.16 -20.01 -6.28
N VAL A 214 -20.98 -21.05 -5.47
CA VAL A 214 -20.01 -22.13 -5.70
C VAL A 214 -20.74 -23.45 -5.48
N ASP A 215 -20.60 -24.41 -6.39
CA ASP A 215 -21.21 -25.72 -6.23
C ASP A 215 -20.53 -26.49 -5.08
N GLU A 216 -21.20 -26.52 -3.94
CA GLU A 216 -20.71 -27.14 -2.72
C GLU A 216 -20.55 -28.66 -2.83
N THR A 217 -21.31 -29.31 -3.71
CA THR A 217 -21.24 -30.77 -3.86
C THR A 217 -20.03 -31.19 -4.67
N ALA A 218 -19.74 -30.46 -5.75
CA ALA A 218 -18.60 -30.75 -6.61
C ALA A 218 -17.26 -30.51 -5.92
N LEU A 219 -17.17 -29.57 -4.97
CA LEU A 219 -15.96 -29.35 -4.17
C LEU A 219 -15.52 -30.62 -3.43
N GLY A 220 -16.47 -31.47 -3.00
CA GLY A 220 -16.15 -32.74 -2.36
C GLY A 220 -15.56 -33.80 -3.30
N ASN A 221 -15.53 -33.56 -4.61
CA ASN A 221 -14.92 -34.47 -5.59
C ASN A 221 -13.42 -34.20 -5.78
N VAL A 222 -12.89 -33.07 -5.30
CA VAL A 222 -11.47 -32.72 -5.46
C VAL A 222 -10.63 -33.38 -4.36
N GLY A 223 -10.41 -34.70 -4.48
CA GLY A 223 -9.79 -35.52 -3.42
C GLY A 223 -8.36 -35.15 -3.00
N SER A 224 -7.63 -34.36 -3.81
CA SER A 224 -6.27 -33.91 -3.52
C SER A 224 -6.19 -32.71 -2.56
N VAL A 225 -7.31 -32.03 -2.28
CA VAL A 225 -7.33 -30.77 -1.54
C VAL A 225 -7.04 -31.00 -0.05
N CYS A 226 -6.06 -30.26 0.46
CA CYS A 226 -5.75 -30.16 1.88
C CYS A 226 -6.31 -28.87 2.51
N PHE A 227 -6.44 -27.81 1.72
CA PHE A 227 -6.87 -26.49 2.19
C PHE A 227 -7.96 -25.92 1.30
N LEU A 228 -9.12 -25.61 1.90
CA LEU A 228 -10.27 -25.06 1.21
C LEU A 228 -10.67 -23.73 1.83
N SER A 229 -10.81 -22.67 1.03
CA SER A 229 -11.43 -21.42 1.44
C SER A 229 -12.64 -21.12 0.56
N VAL A 230 -13.77 -20.88 1.21
CA VAL A 230 -15.00 -20.37 0.60
C VAL A 230 -15.42 -19.05 1.26
N ALA A 231 -14.46 -18.35 1.87
CA ALA A 231 -14.73 -17.16 2.67
C ALA A 231 -15.45 -16.07 1.85
N GLY A 232 -16.45 -15.42 2.43
CA GLY A 232 -17.27 -14.41 1.77
C GLY A 232 -18.22 -14.96 0.70
N THR A 233 -18.25 -16.28 0.47
CA THR A 233 -19.19 -16.87 -0.48
C THR A 233 -20.60 -16.86 0.09
N THR A 234 -21.54 -16.31 -0.67
CA THR A 234 -22.95 -16.28 -0.28
C THR A 234 -23.68 -17.51 -0.81
N ASN A 235 -24.74 -17.96 -0.12
CA ASN A 235 -25.62 -19.07 -0.53
C ASN A 235 -25.02 -20.50 -0.50
N ILE A 236 -24.05 -20.79 0.37
CA ILE A 236 -23.60 -22.17 0.58
C ILE A 236 -24.69 -22.95 1.33
N LYS A 237 -25.12 -24.09 0.77
CA LYS A 237 -26.09 -24.97 1.43
C LYS A 237 -25.39 -25.92 2.41
N TRP A 238 -25.11 -25.40 3.60
CA TRP A 238 -24.39 -26.12 4.67
C TRP A 238 -24.97 -27.48 5.07
N ASN A 239 -26.28 -27.67 4.92
CA ASN A 239 -26.94 -28.95 5.20
C ASN A 239 -26.53 -30.07 4.23
N ILE A 240 -26.20 -29.72 2.97
CA ILE A 240 -25.81 -30.66 1.91
C ILE A 240 -24.30 -30.91 1.95
N VAL A 241 -23.50 -29.92 2.34
CA VAL A 241 -22.02 -29.94 2.38
C VAL A 241 -21.41 -31.14 3.12
N LEU A 242 -22.06 -31.62 4.19
CA LEU A 242 -21.47 -32.60 5.12
C LEU A 242 -21.16 -33.96 4.48
N GLN A 243 -22.02 -34.42 3.56
CA GLN A 243 -21.81 -35.70 2.87
C GLN A 243 -20.65 -35.69 1.86
N PRO A 244 -20.54 -34.71 0.93
CA PRO A 244 -19.45 -34.67 -0.03
C PRO A 244 -18.11 -34.32 0.63
N TRP A 245 -18.06 -33.34 1.54
CA TRP A 245 -16.77 -32.87 2.09
C TRP A 245 -16.18 -33.81 3.14
N SER A 246 -17.00 -34.60 3.85
CA SER A 246 -16.48 -35.62 4.77
C SER A 246 -15.70 -36.74 4.08
N LYS A 247 -15.83 -36.86 2.75
CA LYS A 247 -15.09 -37.83 1.93
C LYS A 247 -13.71 -37.33 1.51
N LEU A 248 -13.40 -36.04 1.71
CA LEU A 248 -12.09 -35.49 1.37
C LEU A 248 -11.05 -36.07 2.34
N PRO A 249 -10.08 -36.88 1.86
CA PRO A 249 -9.21 -37.66 2.73
C PRO A 249 -8.12 -36.84 3.43
N HIS A 250 -7.78 -35.68 2.85
CA HIS A 250 -6.63 -34.87 3.28
C HIS A 250 -7.03 -33.45 3.71
N LEU A 251 -8.32 -33.13 3.81
CA LEU A 251 -8.77 -31.78 4.18
C LEU A 251 -8.36 -31.45 5.61
N THR A 252 -7.33 -30.63 5.77
CA THR A 252 -6.70 -30.25 7.04
C THR A 252 -7.18 -28.88 7.51
N GLY A 253 -7.36 -27.93 6.58
CA GLY A 253 -7.81 -26.57 6.87
C GLY A 253 -9.02 -26.17 6.05
N LEU A 254 -10.01 -25.57 6.72
CA LEU A 254 -11.21 -25.04 6.09
C LEU A 254 -11.44 -23.59 6.52
N ASP A 255 -11.69 -22.70 5.57
CA ASP A 255 -12.00 -21.29 5.82
C ASP A 255 -13.39 -20.95 5.27
N VAL A 256 -14.27 -20.59 6.20
CA VAL A 256 -15.68 -20.23 5.99
C VAL A 256 -15.97 -18.83 6.53
N SER A 257 -14.95 -18.02 6.73
CA SER A 257 -15.07 -16.65 7.24
C SER A 257 -16.04 -15.82 6.38
N ARG A 258 -16.82 -14.90 6.96
CA ARG A 258 -17.81 -14.08 6.25
C ARG A 258 -18.90 -14.87 5.51
N THR A 259 -19.34 -15.99 6.09
CA THR A 259 -20.47 -16.79 5.57
C THR A 259 -21.62 -16.85 6.60
N ASP A 260 -22.72 -17.50 6.23
CA ASP A 260 -23.90 -17.74 7.07
C ASP A 260 -23.85 -19.06 7.87
N ILE A 261 -22.66 -19.64 8.04
CA ILE A 261 -22.49 -20.91 8.78
C ILE A 261 -22.98 -20.79 10.23
N THR A 262 -23.66 -21.85 10.70
CA THR A 262 -24.24 -21.92 12.05
C THR A 262 -23.41 -22.80 13.00
N ALA A 263 -23.57 -22.59 14.30
CA ALA A 263 -22.95 -23.39 15.36
C ALA A 263 -23.19 -24.91 15.19
N SER A 264 -24.42 -25.31 14.87
CA SER A 264 -24.78 -26.72 14.65
C SER A 264 -24.04 -27.33 13.45
N THR A 265 -23.80 -26.54 12.40
CA THR A 265 -23.02 -26.97 11.23
C THR A 265 -21.56 -27.15 11.62
N VAL A 266 -20.96 -26.18 12.32
CA VAL A 266 -19.56 -26.25 12.79
C VAL A 266 -19.32 -27.51 13.63
N LEU A 267 -20.21 -27.82 14.59
CA LEU A 267 -20.12 -29.04 15.39
C LEU A 267 -20.19 -30.32 14.54
N ARG A 268 -21.04 -30.34 13.50
CA ARG A 268 -21.15 -31.47 12.57
C ARG A 268 -19.92 -31.61 11.67
N LEU A 269 -19.32 -30.50 11.24
CA LEU A 269 -18.06 -30.53 10.49
C LEU A 269 -16.94 -31.13 11.33
N PHE A 270 -16.80 -30.67 12.58
CA PHE A 270 -15.80 -31.22 13.49
C PHE A 270 -16.05 -32.69 13.85
N SER A 271 -17.29 -33.16 13.97
CA SER A 271 -17.54 -34.59 14.24
C SER A 271 -17.35 -35.47 13.00
N SER A 272 -17.67 -34.98 11.81
CA SER A 272 -17.69 -35.79 10.58
C SER A 272 -16.32 -35.84 9.88
N PHE A 273 -15.52 -34.78 9.93
CA PHE A 273 -14.33 -34.66 9.08
C PHE A 273 -13.09 -35.11 9.85
N ARG A 274 -12.59 -36.32 9.61
CA ARG A 274 -11.51 -36.89 10.45
C ARG A 274 -10.16 -36.18 10.30
N SER A 275 -9.82 -35.70 9.11
CA SER A 275 -8.55 -35.03 8.80
C SER A 275 -8.52 -33.55 9.21
N LEU A 276 -9.69 -32.93 9.43
CA LEU A 276 -9.78 -31.49 9.68
C LEU A 276 -9.14 -31.13 11.02
N LYS A 277 -8.10 -30.30 10.97
CA LYS A 277 -7.39 -29.79 12.16
C LYS A 277 -7.81 -28.37 12.51
N VAL A 278 -8.06 -27.52 11.52
CA VAL A 278 -8.36 -26.09 11.73
C VAL A 278 -9.54 -25.61 10.88
N LEU A 279 -10.43 -24.83 11.49
CA LEU A 279 -11.56 -24.16 10.85
C LEU A 279 -11.50 -22.66 11.16
N SER A 280 -11.43 -21.82 10.13
CA SER A 280 -11.54 -20.36 10.26
C SER A 280 -12.96 -19.91 9.94
N ALA A 281 -13.59 -19.19 10.84
CA ALA A 281 -14.96 -18.68 10.74
C ALA A 281 -15.04 -17.25 11.30
N LEU A 282 -14.20 -16.35 10.79
CA LEU A 282 -14.16 -14.94 11.21
C LEU A 282 -15.32 -14.16 10.58
N SER A 283 -16.00 -13.35 11.40
CA SER A 283 -17.12 -12.50 10.98
C SER A 283 -18.27 -13.30 10.36
N CYS A 284 -18.69 -14.35 11.06
CA CYS A 284 -19.86 -15.17 10.72
C CYS A 284 -21.01 -14.85 11.68
N PRO A 285 -21.97 -13.97 11.32
CA PRO A 285 -22.95 -13.44 12.27
C PRO A 285 -23.82 -14.50 12.95
N ALA A 286 -24.21 -15.55 12.23
CA ALA A 286 -25.03 -16.64 12.79
C ALA A 286 -24.28 -17.47 13.84
N LEU A 287 -22.96 -17.53 13.76
CA LEU A 287 -22.10 -18.20 14.73
C LEU A 287 -21.78 -17.29 15.93
N GLU A 288 -21.44 -16.04 15.64
CA GLU A 288 -20.99 -15.05 16.64
C GLU A 288 -22.11 -14.58 17.56
N ASN A 289 -23.37 -14.62 17.09
CA ASN A 289 -24.54 -14.28 17.89
C ASN A 289 -25.07 -15.45 18.75
N ASP A 290 -24.55 -16.68 18.60
CA ASP A 290 -24.94 -17.83 19.42
C ASP A 290 -24.16 -17.86 20.74
N ALA A 291 -24.72 -17.24 21.78
CA ALA A 291 -24.11 -17.13 23.10
C ALA A 291 -23.75 -18.50 23.74
N THR A 292 -24.51 -19.55 23.43
CA THR A 292 -24.25 -20.90 23.97
C THR A 292 -23.03 -21.53 23.32
N PHE A 293 -22.83 -21.29 22.03
CA PHE A 293 -21.68 -21.76 21.30
C PHE A 293 -20.42 -20.97 21.66
N VAL A 294 -20.53 -19.64 21.77
CA VAL A 294 -19.43 -18.76 22.16
C VAL A 294 -18.84 -19.15 23.53
N SER A 295 -19.70 -19.55 24.48
CA SER A 295 -19.27 -19.96 25.82
C SER A 295 -18.71 -21.40 25.89
N ASN A 296 -18.97 -22.26 24.89
CA ASN A 296 -18.60 -23.67 24.91
C ASN A 296 -17.95 -24.13 23.58
N ASN A 297 -16.71 -23.72 23.37
CA ASN A 297 -15.98 -23.87 22.10
C ASN A 297 -14.80 -24.87 22.16
N ASN A 298 -14.83 -25.83 23.09
CA ASN A 298 -13.78 -26.85 23.17
C ASN A 298 -14.06 -28.04 22.22
N HIS A 299 -13.24 -28.15 21.18
CA HIS A 299 -13.35 -29.22 20.19
C HIS A 299 -12.11 -30.11 20.28
N LYS A 300 -12.27 -31.33 20.83
CA LYS A 300 -11.17 -32.28 21.10
C LYS A 300 -10.21 -32.40 19.91
N GLY A 301 -9.01 -31.83 20.04
CA GLY A 301 -7.93 -31.91 19.05
C GLY A 301 -8.11 -31.08 17.78
N LYS A 302 -9.10 -30.16 17.75
CA LYS A 302 -9.38 -29.29 16.59
C LYS A 302 -9.46 -27.83 17.00
N VAL A 303 -9.05 -26.96 16.11
CA VAL A 303 -8.94 -25.53 16.36
C VAL A 303 -10.00 -24.76 15.58
N LEU A 304 -10.79 -23.97 16.29
CA LEU A 304 -11.72 -22.99 15.71
C LEU A 304 -11.09 -21.60 15.84
N LEU A 305 -10.98 -20.88 14.71
CA LEU A 305 -10.54 -19.50 14.67
C LEU A 305 -11.75 -18.62 14.35
N ALA A 306 -12.26 -17.92 15.36
CA ALA A 306 -13.37 -16.97 15.25
C ALA A 306 -13.06 -15.73 16.09
N VAL A 307 -13.81 -14.65 15.88
CA VAL A 307 -13.59 -13.34 16.55
C VAL A 307 -13.66 -13.47 18.08
N PHE A 308 -14.52 -14.34 18.59
CA PHE A 308 -14.71 -14.59 20.03
C PHE A 308 -13.75 -15.63 20.62
N THR A 309 -12.89 -16.25 19.81
CA THR A 309 -11.86 -17.21 20.27
C THR A 309 -10.51 -16.52 20.42
N ASP A 310 -9.60 -17.09 21.22
CA ASP A 310 -8.20 -16.69 21.23
C ASP A 310 -7.47 -17.34 20.05
N ILE A 311 -7.32 -16.58 18.97
CA ILE A 311 -6.73 -17.05 17.70
C ILE A 311 -5.26 -17.42 17.91
N LEU A 312 -4.52 -16.61 18.65
CA LEU A 312 -3.08 -16.82 18.88
C LEU A 312 -2.85 -18.14 19.64
N LYS A 313 -3.64 -18.38 20.69
CA LYS A 313 -3.62 -19.65 21.44
C LYS A 313 -4.07 -20.83 20.59
N GLY A 314 -5.11 -20.66 19.77
CA GLY A 314 -5.57 -21.69 18.84
C GLY A 314 -4.49 -22.10 17.84
N VAL A 315 -3.80 -21.12 17.25
CA VAL A 315 -2.67 -21.37 16.34
C VAL A 315 -1.48 -22.01 17.08
N ALA A 316 -1.20 -21.60 18.31
CA ALA A 316 -0.14 -22.20 19.13
C ALA A 316 -0.39 -23.69 19.37
N ALA A 317 -1.65 -24.11 19.56
CA ALA A 317 -2.01 -25.52 19.71
C ALA A 317 -1.76 -26.38 18.45
N LEU A 318 -1.62 -25.77 17.27
CA LEU A 318 -1.27 -26.45 16.02
C LEU A 318 0.25 -26.64 15.85
N SER A 319 1.05 -25.92 16.64
CA SER A 319 2.51 -26.01 16.64
C SER A 319 2.99 -26.81 17.85
N ALA A 320 3.55 -27.99 17.61
CA ALA A 320 4.00 -28.90 18.69
C ALA A 320 5.15 -28.34 19.56
N ASP A 321 5.80 -27.25 19.13
CA ASP A 321 7.10 -26.79 19.66
C ASP A 321 7.09 -25.39 20.32
N THR A 322 5.94 -24.71 20.42
CA THR A 322 5.88 -23.33 20.95
C THR A 322 5.15 -23.24 22.29
N THR A 323 5.86 -23.51 23.39
CA THR A 323 5.29 -23.47 24.76
C THR A 323 5.55 -22.19 25.55
N GLU A 324 6.42 -21.28 25.07
CA GLU A 324 6.92 -20.17 25.92
C GLU A 324 6.28 -18.80 25.66
N ASP A 325 5.67 -18.56 24.49
CA ASP A 325 5.00 -17.29 24.18
C ASP A 325 3.94 -17.43 23.06
N GLU A 326 2.67 -17.54 23.46
CA GLU A 326 1.52 -17.67 22.55
C GLU A 326 1.34 -16.43 21.65
N ARG A 327 1.70 -15.22 22.13
CA ARG A 327 1.53 -13.98 21.35
C ARG A 327 2.44 -13.92 20.14
N ASN A 328 3.60 -14.57 20.24
CA ASN A 328 4.61 -14.60 19.19
C ASN A 328 4.62 -15.92 18.41
N VAL A 329 3.51 -16.69 18.40
CA VAL A 329 3.44 -18.01 17.76
C VAL A 329 3.98 -18.03 16.32
N PHE A 330 3.56 -17.11 15.45
CA PHE A 330 4.05 -17.04 14.06
C PHE A 330 5.54 -16.72 14.00
N LEU A 331 6.03 -15.82 14.85
CA LEU A 331 7.44 -15.45 14.90
C LEU A 331 8.30 -16.63 15.40
N ASN A 332 7.83 -17.32 16.44
CA ASN A 332 8.50 -18.47 17.04
C ASN A 332 8.54 -19.64 16.05
N TRP A 333 7.41 -19.97 15.41
CA TRP A 333 7.35 -20.96 14.34
C TRP A 333 8.34 -20.66 13.21
N ARG A 334 8.49 -19.40 12.80
CA ARG A 334 9.46 -19.02 11.77
C ARG A 334 10.91 -19.29 12.17
N LYS A 335 11.26 -19.17 13.46
CA LYS A 335 12.62 -19.41 14.00
C LYS A 335 12.98 -20.89 14.14
N VAL A 336 12.00 -21.80 14.13
CA VAL A 336 12.25 -23.25 14.24
C VAL A 336 13.06 -23.74 13.03
N LYS A 337 14.20 -24.39 13.29
CA LYS A 337 15.14 -24.85 12.25
C LYS A 337 14.66 -26.08 11.48
N THR A 338 13.98 -26.99 12.16
CA THR A 338 13.46 -28.24 11.60
C THR A 338 11.95 -28.21 11.67
N LYS A 339 11.31 -27.95 10.53
CA LYS A 339 9.85 -27.87 10.43
C LYS A 339 9.33 -29.13 9.78
N ASP A 340 8.27 -29.68 10.35
CA ASP A 340 7.47 -30.66 9.64
C ASP A 340 6.75 -29.97 8.46
N ARG A 341 6.69 -30.66 7.32
CA ARG A 341 6.13 -30.10 6.08
C ARG A 341 4.65 -29.76 6.23
N GLU A 342 3.89 -30.59 6.94
CA GLU A 342 2.45 -30.35 7.15
C GLU A 342 2.23 -29.11 8.02
N SER A 343 3.02 -28.96 9.10
CA SER A 343 2.98 -27.75 9.93
C SER A 343 3.34 -26.49 9.15
N GLU A 344 4.34 -26.58 8.25
CA GLU A 344 4.71 -25.46 7.39
C GLU A 344 3.62 -25.07 6.39
N GLU A 345 2.97 -26.06 5.77
CA GLU A 345 1.85 -25.81 4.85
C GLU A 345 0.64 -25.19 5.59
N ILE A 346 0.29 -25.68 6.78
CA ILE A 346 -0.79 -25.13 7.61
C ILE A 346 -0.49 -23.67 7.98
N MET A 347 0.71 -23.37 8.49
CA MET A 347 1.06 -22.03 8.96
C MET A 347 1.09 -21.01 7.82
N ASN A 348 1.64 -21.38 6.66
CA ASN A 348 1.61 -20.53 5.47
C ASN A 348 0.18 -20.27 4.99
N TRP A 349 -0.68 -21.29 5.02
CA TRP A 349 -2.10 -21.14 4.69
C TRP A 349 -2.83 -20.22 5.68
N LEU A 350 -2.59 -20.39 6.98
CA LEU A 350 -3.17 -19.57 8.04
C LEU A 350 -2.78 -18.09 7.91
N GLU A 351 -1.50 -17.79 7.71
CA GLU A 351 -1.04 -16.43 7.43
C GLU A 351 -1.80 -15.79 6.27
N TRP A 352 -2.05 -16.56 5.21
CA TRP A 352 -2.74 -16.08 4.02
C TRP A 352 -4.22 -15.80 4.27
N ILE A 353 -4.97 -16.75 4.83
CA ILE A 353 -6.43 -16.57 5.05
C ILE A 353 -6.71 -15.54 6.13
N LEU A 354 -5.88 -15.47 7.19
CA LEU A 354 -6.11 -14.56 8.30
C LEU A 354 -5.77 -13.13 7.87
N SER A 355 -4.67 -12.90 7.15
CA SER A 355 -4.37 -11.56 6.61
C SER A 355 -5.45 -11.08 5.65
N HIS A 356 -5.99 -11.95 4.79
CA HIS A 356 -7.11 -11.61 3.91
C HIS A 356 -8.37 -11.29 4.71
N SER A 357 -8.76 -12.14 5.65
CA SER A 357 -9.99 -11.96 6.40
C SER A 357 -9.92 -10.74 7.32
N LEU A 358 -8.80 -10.50 8.00
CA LEU A 358 -8.62 -9.30 8.83
C LEU A 358 -8.63 -8.02 7.99
N LEU A 359 -8.05 -8.03 6.79
CA LEU A 359 -8.17 -6.90 5.87
C LEU A 359 -9.65 -6.61 5.54
N ARG A 360 -10.44 -7.63 5.18
CA ARG A 360 -11.88 -7.46 4.93
C ARG A 360 -12.65 -6.95 6.14
N VAL A 361 -12.31 -7.42 7.33
CA VAL A 361 -12.92 -6.94 8.58
C VAL A 361 -12.53 -5.48 8.84
N SER A 362 -11.30 -5.08 8.54
CA SER A 362 -10.87 -3.69 8.66
C SER A 362 -11.59 -2.77 7.66
N GLU A 363 -11.76 -3.19 6.40
CA GLU A 363 -12.48 -2.44 5.37
C GLU A 363 -13.96 -2.25 5.71
N GLY A 364 -14.59 -3.26 6.33
CA GLY A 364 -16.00 -3.17 6.74
C GLY A 364 -16.22 -2.44 8.08
N ASN A 365 -15.17 -2.29 8.88
CA ASN A 365 -15.17 -1.74 10.25
C ASN A 365 -16.48 -1.98 11.04
N PRO A 366 -16.92 -3.24 11.22
CA PRO A 366 -18.19 -3.51 11.88
C PRO A 366 -18.12 -3.13 13.37
N PRO A 367 -19.22 -2.61 13.95
CA PRO A 367 -19.25 -2.19 15.35
C PRO A 367 -19.04 -3.37 16.31
N GLY A 368 -18.43 -3.11 17.48
CA GLY A 368 -18.26 -4.10 18.54
C GLY A 368 -16.99 -4.96 18.46
N LEU A 369 -16.09 -4.68 17.51
CA LEU A 369 -14.81 -5.38 17.36
C LEU A 369 -13.63 -4.73 18.07
N ASP A 370 -13.83 -3.66 18.84
CA ASP A 370 -12.73 -2.93 19.49
C ASP A 370 -11.92 -3.84 20.41
N ASN A 371 -12.59 -4.61 21.27
CA ASN A 371 -11.91 -5.59 22.14
C ASN A 371 -11.11 -6.62 21.35
N PHE A 372 -11.62 -7.09 20.21
CA PHE A 372 -10.90 -8.03 19.36
C PHE A 372 -9.61 -7.41 18.82
N TRP A 373 -9.70 -6.19 18.25
CA TRP A 373 -8.55 -5.47 17.70
C TRP A 373 -7.49 -5.14 18.76
N LEU A 374 -7.93 -4.70 19.94
CA LEU A 374 -7.07 -4.32 21.05
C LEU A 374 -6.37 -5.52 21.71
N ASN A 375 -7.01 -6.69 21.76
CA ASN A 375 -6.47 -7.85 22.47
C ASN A 375 -5.62 -8.77 21.58
N GLN A 376 -5.99 -8.95 20.31
CA GLN A 376 -5.32 -9.91 19.43
C GLN A 376 -5.21 -9.48 17.97
N GLY A 377 -6.15 -8.70 17.43
CA GLY A 377 -6.15 -8.34 16.00
C GLY A 377 -4.92 -7.53 15.57
N SER A 378 -4.54 -6.50 16.34
CA SER A 378 -3.31 -5.73 16.10
C SER A 378 -2.05 -6.61 16.18
N THR A 379 -1.94 -7.46 17.21
CA THR A 379 -0.84 -8.41 17.37
C THR A 379 -0.73 -9.40 16.20
N LEU A 380 -1.86 -9.93 15.71
CA LEU A 380 -1.89 -10.81 14.55
C LEU A 380 -1.35 -10.11 13.30
N LEU A 381 -1.83 -8.89 13.01
CA LEU A 381 -1.37 -8.11 11.87
C LEU A 381 0.14 -7.78 11.97
N LEU A 382 0.62 -7.38 13.14
CA LEU A 382 2.06 -7.15 13.39
C LEU A 382 2.89 -8.43 13.23
N SER A 383 2.33 -9.61 13.55
CA SER A 383 3.00 -10.89 13.32
C SER A 383 3.12 -11.23 11.82
N PHE A 384 2.14 -10.80 11.00
CA PHE A 384 2.08 -11.03 9.56
C PHE A 384 3.01 -10.12 8.75
N ILE A 385 3.40 -8.96 9.30
CA ILE A 385 4.49 -8.12 8.75
C ILE A 385 5.78 -8.92 8.54
N HIS A 386 6.01 -9.96 9.34
CA HIS A 386 7.20 -10.81 9.25
C HIS A 386 7.02 -12.06 8.37
N SER A 387 5.89 -12.19 7.66
CA SER A 387 5.62 -13.33 6.79
C SER A 387 6.65 -13.41 5.65
N ALA A 388 6.98 -14.63 5.23
CA ALA A 388 7.75 -14.86 4.01
C ALA A 388 6.93 -14.55 2.74
N GLN A 389 5.60 -14.49 2.86
CA GLN A 389 4.69 -14.19 1.77
C GLN A 389 4.49 -12.68 1.66
N GLU A 390 4.94 -12.10 0.55
CA GLU A 390 4.91 -10.66 0.32
C GLU A 390 3.49 -10.07 0.34
N GLU A 391 2.52 -10.79 -0.21
CA GLU A 391 1.11 -10.39 -0.22
C GLU A 391 0.51 -10.35 1.19
N VAL A 392 0.97 -11.25 2.08
CA VAL A 392 0.54 -11.26 3.48
C VAL A 392 1.08 -10.04 4.20
N GLN A 393 2.34 -9.69 3.96
CA GLN A 393 2.95 -8.49 4.52
C GLN A 393 2.21 -7.22 4.06
N GLU A 394 1.89 -7.13 2.77
CA GLU A 394 1.15 -6.00 2.20
C GLU A 394 -0.25 -5.90 2.80
N ARG A 395 -1.04 -6.98 2.77
CA ARG A 395 -2.39 -6.99 3.36
C ARG A 395 -2.37 -6.66 4.84
N ALA A 396 -1.36 -7.11 5.58
CA ALA A 396 -1.23 -6.78 6.99
C ALA A 396 -0.94 -5.30 7.22
N ALA A 397 -0.05 -4.70 6.43
CA ALA A 397 0.23 -3.27 6.49
C ALA A 397 -0.99 -2.43 6.07
N THR A 398 -1.69 -2.82 5.00
CA THR A 398 -2.94 -2.17 4.57
C THR A 398 -4.01 -2.30 5.66
N ALA A 399 -4.20 -3.48 6.24
CA ALA A 399 -5.18 -3.69 7.30
C ALA A 399 -4.88 -2.82 8.53
N LEU A 400 -3.59 -2.68 8.91
CA LEU A 400 -3.16 -1.79 9.98
C LEU A 400 -3.43 -0.31 9.66
N ALA A 401 -3.26 0.10 8.41
CA ALA A 401 -3.58 1.45 7.97
C ALA A 401 -5.09 1.74 7.96
N THR A 402 -5.89 0.73 7.61
CA THR A 402 -7.35 0.86 7.43
C THR A 402 -8.10 0.78 8.76
N PHE A 403 -7.82 -0.21 9.62
CA PHE A 403 -8.64 -0.46 10.81
C PHE A 403 -8.55 0.64 11.88
N VAL A 404 -7.50 1.46 11.85
CA VAL A 404 -7.38 2.60 12.78
C VAL A 404 -8.23 3.78 12.38
N VAL A 405 -8.66 3.87 11.11
CA VAL A 405 -9.48 4.97 10.60
C VAL A 405 -10.95 4.68 10.93
N ILE A 406 -11.61 5.62 11.60
CA ILE A 406 -13.04 5.54 11.91
C ILE A 406 -13.85 6.23 10.82
N ASP A 407 -13.36 7.36 10.32
CA ASP A 407 -14.03 8.20 9.34
C ASP A 407 -13.03 8.73 8.32
N ASP A 408 -13.18 8.29 7.08
CA ASP A 408 -12.34 8.69 5.94
C ASP A 408 -12.55 10.18 5.58
N GLU A 409 -13.75 10.74 5.78
CA GLU A 409 -14.05 12.13 5.41
C GLU A 409 -13.40 13.11 6.39
N ASN A 410 -13.44 12.78 7.68
CA ASN A 410 -12.87 13.61 8.74
C ASN A 410 -11.44 13.22 9.13
N ALA A 411 -10.84 12.25 8.44
CA ALA A 411 -9.54 11.66 8.75
C ALA A 411 -9.38 11.29 10.24
N SER A 412 -10.47 10.87 10.89
CA SER A 412 -10.47 10.57 12.32
C SER A 412 -10.02 9.14 12.57
N ILE A 413 -9.23 8.95 13.63
CA ILE A 413 -8.70 7.63 14.00
C ILE A 413 -9.12 7.23 15.41
N ASP A 414 -9.21 5.92 15.63
CA ASP A 414 -9.39 5.34 16.95
C ASP A 414 -8.07 5.34 17.72
N THR A 415 -8.02 6.11 18.80
CA THR A 415 -6.81 6.28 19.61
C THR A 415 -6.39 4.98 20.28
N GLY A 416 -7.35 4.16 20.75
CA GLY A 416 -7.05 2.87 21.37
C GLY A 416 -6.45 1.87 20.39
N ARG A 417 -7.01 1.79 19.17
CA ARG A 417 -6.47 0.93 18.09
C ARG A 417 -5.09 1.41 17.65
N ALA A 418 -4.88 2.73 17.52
CA ALA A 418 -3.57 3.29 17.17
C ALA A 418 -2.51 2.98 18.24
N GLU A 419 -2.83 3.17 19.52
CA GLU A 419 -1.95 2.80 20.63
C GLU A 419 -1.72 1.28 20.71
N ALA A 420 -2.71 0.47 20.32
CA ALA A 420 -2.55 -0.97 20.24
C ALA A 420 -1.48 -1.38 19.22
N VAL A 421 -1.41 -0.71 18.05
CA VAL A 421 -0.34 -0.93 17.07
C VAL A 421 1.02 -0.47 17.59
N MET A 422 1.05 0.59 18.39
CA MET A 422 2.30 1.13 18.95
C MET A 422 2.94 0.17 19.97
N ARG A 423 2.14 -0.62 20.70
CA ARG A 423 2.63 -1.62 21.67
C ARG A 423 3.57 -2.63 21.03
N ASP A 424 4.43 -3.21 21.87
CA ASP A 424 5.36 -4.29 21.52
C ASP A 424 6.30 -3.99 20.32
N GLY A 425 6.55 -2.70 20.05
CA GLY A 425 7.47 -2.23 19.01
C GLY A 425 6.88 -2.23 17.60
N GLY A 426 5.56 -2.16 17.45
CA GLY A 426 4.92 -2.14 16.13
C GLY A 426 5.32 -0.94 15.25
N ILE A 427 5.60 0.23 15.83
CA ILE A 427 6.13 1.39 15.09
C ILE A 427 7.46 1.03 14.42
N ARG A 428 8.38 0.41 15.15
CA ARG A 428 9.68 -0.03 14.62
C ARG A 428 9.54 -1.00 13.47
N LEU A 429 8.55 -1.89 13.54
CA LEU A 429 8.26 -2.86 12.48
C LEU A 429 7.76 -2.17 11.22
N LEU A 430 6.82 -1.22 11.35
CA LEU A 430 6.33 -0.42 10.22
C LEU A 430 7.46 0.44 9.62
N LEU A 431 8.29 1.08 10.44
CA LEU A 431 9.45 1.84 9.98
C LEU A 431 10.47 0.98 9.24
N ASN A 432 10.68 -0.27 9.67
CA ASN A 432 11.55 -1.22 8.96
C ASN A 432 10.94 -1.66 7.63
N LEU A 433 9.63 -1.87 7.54
CA LEU A 433 8.93 -2.12 6.27
C LEU A 433 9.01 -0.91 5.33
N ALA A 434 8.90 0.30 5.85
CA ALA A 434 9.01 1.54 5.07
C ALA A 434 10.42 1.71 4.46
N LYS A 435 11.46 1.12 5.07
CA LYS A 435 12.82 1.05 4.50
C LYS A 435 12.99 -0.04 3.43
N SER A 436 11.97 -0.86 3.18
CA SER A 436 12.03 -1.92 2.18
C SER A 436 12.23 -1.33 0.79
N TRP A 437 13.00 -2.03 -0.05
CA TRP A 437 13.16 -1.72 -1.48
C TRP A 437 11.91 -2.10 -2.30
N ARG A 438 10.96 -2.82 -1.69
CA ARG A 438 9.70 -3.21 -2.31
C ARG A 438 8.70 -2.07 -2.16
N GLU A 439 8.44 -1.37 -3.26
CA GLU A 439 7.61 -0.17 -3.28
C GLU A 439 6.16 -0.40 -2.79
N GLY A 440 5.59 -1.59 -3.03
CA GLY A 440 4.26 -1.96 -2.51
C GLY A 440 4.23 -1.91 -0.99
N LEU A 441 5.13 -2.66 -0.34
CA LEU A 441 5.29 -2.65 1.12
C LEU A 441 5.68 -1.28 1.67
N GLN A 442 6.58 -0.58 0.97
CA GLN A 442 7.04 0.74 1.37
C GLN A 442 5.87 1.74 1.42
N SER A 443 4.98 1.70 0.43
CA SER A 443 3.80 2.56 0.37
C SER A 443 2.79 2.22 1.45
N GLU A 444 2.44 0.94 1.62
CA GLU A 444 1.45 0.52 2.63
C GLU A 444 1.95 0.79 4.06
N ALA A 445 3.26 0.59 4.31
CA ALA A 445 3.85 0.92 5.60
C ALA A 445 3.87 2.43 5.86
N ALA A 446 4.25 3.24 4.86
CA ALA A 446 4.21 4.70 4.97
C ALA A 446 2.79 5.21 5.24
N LYS A 447 1.78 4.64 4.57
CA LYS A 447 0.36 4.94 4.79
C LYS A 447 -0.08 4.60 6.22
N ALA A 448 0.28 3.41 6.71
CA ALA A 448 -0.02 3.01 8.08
C ALA A 448 0.59 3.99 9.09
N ILE A 449 1.87 4.36 8.91
CA ILE A 449 2.56 5.34 9.76
C ILE A 449 1.87 6.71 9.69
N ALA A 450 1.50 7.17 8.50
CA ALA A 450 0.83 8.45 8.32
C ALA A 450 -0.49 8.49 9.09
N ASN A 451 -1.37 7.50 8.90
CA ASN A 451 -2.66 7.42 9.59
C ASN A 451 -2.50 7.34 11.11
N LEU A 452 -1.57 6.51 11.59
CA LEU A 452 -1.27 6.37 13.02
C LEU A 452 -0.76 7.67 13.64
N SER A 453 0.01 8.48 12.89
CA SER A 453 0.61 9.73 13.36
C SER A 453 -0.40 10.87 13.55
N VAL A 454 -1.69 10.66 13.25
CA VAL A 454 -2.76 11.58 13.67
C VAL A 454 -2.87 11.59 15.22
N ASN A 455 -2.52 10.48 15.88
CA ASN A 455 -2.46 10.40 17.35
C ASN A 455 -1.12 10.95 17.84
N ALA A 456 -1.15 11.90 18.78
CA ALA A 456 0.05 12.58 19.29
C ALA A 456 1.04 11.63 19.99
N ASN A 457 0.57 10.63 20.74
CA ASN A 457 1.44 9.64 21.39
C ASN A 457 2.18 8.80 20.35
N VAL A 458 1.48 8.40 19.29
CA VAL A 458 2.08 7.64 18.19
C VAL A 458 3.02 8.50 17.36
N ALA A 459 2.65 9.75 17.06
CA ALA A 459 3.51 10.73 16.39
C ALA A 459 4.85 10.90 17.11
N LYS A 460 4.79 11.03 18.44
CA LYS A 460 5.98 11.10 19.30
C LYS A 460 6.84 9.83 19.20
N ALA A 461 6.24 8.66 19.30
CA ALA A 461 6.95 7.39 19.15
C ALA A 461 7.60 7.24 17.75
N VAL A 462 6.89 7.65 16.69
CA VAL A 462 7.43 7.68 15.33
C VAL A 462 8.64 8.61 15.24
N ALA A 463 8.59 9.78 15.86
CA ALA A 463 9.71 10.72 15.89
C ALA A 463 10.93 10.14 16.65
N GLU A 464 10.71 9.60 17.86
CA GLU A 464 11.76 9.02 18.72
C GLU A 464 12.46 7.81 18.06
N GLU A 465 11.74 7.02 17.26
CA GLU A 465 12.31 5.88 16.52
C GLU A 465 12.97 6.28 15.18
N GLY A 466 13.13 7.58 14.91
CA GLY A 466 13.78 8.10 13.71
C GLY A 466 12.89 8.12 12.46
N GLY A 467 11.57 7.99 12.63
CA GLY A 467 10.57 7.98 11.57
C GLY A 467 10.58 9.24 10.69
N ILE A 468 10.85 10.41 11.27
CA ILE A 468 10.96 11.68 10.53
C ILE A 468 12.00 11.58 9.40
N SER A 469 13.19 11.06 9.71
CA SER A 469 14.27 10.90 8.72
C SER A 469 13.89 9.92 7.60
N ILE A 470 13.14 8.88 7.95
CA ILE A 470 12.67 7.87 7.00
C ILE A 470 11.64 8.49 6.06
N LEU A 471 10.61 9.14 6.60
CA LEU A 471 9.57 9.79 5.82
C LEU A 471 10.12 10.93 4.94
N ALA A 472 11.05 11.74 5.46
CA ALA A 472 11.73 12.77 4.65
C ALA A 472 12.50 12.17 3.46
N ASN A 473 13.12 10.99 3.63
CA ASN A 473 13.76 10.27 2.54
C ASN A 473 12.74 9.67 1.56
N LEU A 474 11.65 9.08 2.05
CA LEU A 474 10.59 8.51 1.23
C LEU A 474 9.82 9.55 0.42
N ALA A 475 9.67 10.77 0.94
CA ALA A 475 9.11 11.91 0.21
C ALA A 475 9.91 12.23 -1.07
N ARG A 476 11.17 11.84 -1.17
CA ARG A 476 11.99 12.00 -2.39
C ARG A 476 11.78 10.88 -3.42
N SER A 477 10.91 9.90 -3.13
CA SER A 477 10.67 8.76 -4.00
C SER A 477 10.16 9.16 -5.39
N VAL A 478 10.53 8.35 -6.39
CA VAL A 478 9.96 8.41 -7.73
C VAL A 478 8.60 7.73 -7.81
N ASN A 479 8.30 6.84 -6.88
CA ASN A 479 6.97 6.25 -6.75
C ASN A 479 6.03 7.29 -6.14
N LYS A 480 4.96 7.63 -6.88
CA LYS A 480 3.97 8.61 -6.48
C LYS A 480 3.31 8.22 -5.14
N LEU A 481 2.87 6.98 -4.99
CA LEU A 481 2.15 6.52 -3.79
C LEU A 481 3.06 6.61 -2.56
N VAL A 482 4.30 6.16 -2.67
CA VAL A 482 5.28 6.29 -1.56
C VAL A 482 5.51 7.75 -1.18
N ALA A 483 5.68 8.63 -2.16
CA ALA A 483 5.89 10.06 -1.92
C ALA A 483 4.65 10.74 -1.29
N GLU A 484 3.46 10.36 -1.75
CA GLU A 484 2.17 10.84 -1.26
C GLU A 484 2.00 10.50 0.22
N GLU A 485 2.16 9.23 0.59
CA GLU A 485 1.99 8.76 1.96
C GLU A 485 3.09 9.31 2.89
N ALA A 486 4.32 9.44 2.39
CA ALA A 486 5.41 10.06 3.14
C ALA A 486 5.14 11.54 3.43
N ALA A 487 4.62 12.30 2.45
CA ALA A 487 4.22 13.68 2.67
C ALA A 487 3.06 13.78 3.67
N GLY A 488 2.11 12.83 3.64
CA GLY A 488 1.02 12.73 4.63
C GLY A 488 1.54 12.47 6.05
N GLY A 489 2.49 11.56 6.21
CA GLY A 489 3.14 11.32 7.50
C GLY A 489 3.87 12.56 8.02
N LEU A 490 4.59 13.28 7.15
CA LEU A 490 5.24 14.54 7.54
C LEU A 490 4.21 15.63 7.89
N TRP A 491 3.07 15.68 7.20
CA TRP A 491 1.99 16.60 7.54
C TRP A 491 1.48 16.33 8.95
N ASN A 492 1.14 15.09 9.29
CA ASN A 492 0.64 14.74 10.61
C ASN A 492 1.68 14.99 11.71
N LEU A 493 2.95 14.64 11.47
CA LEU A 493 4.04 14.91 12.42
C LEU A 493 4.28 16.41 12.63
N SER A 494 4.16 17.24 11.58
CA SER A 494 4.39 18.69 11.64
C SER A 494 3.36 19.47 12.47
N VAL A 495 2.26 18.83 12.88
CA VAL A 495 1.30 19.40 13.85
C VAL A 495 1.96 19.58 15.22
N GLY A 496 2.88 18.69 15.61
CA GLY A 496 3.61 18.78 16.87
C GLY A 496 4.77 19.79 16.79
N GLU A 497 4.76 20.81 17.64
CA GLU A 497 5.81 21.84 17.68
C GLU A 497 7.22 21.25 17.88
N GLU A 498 7.34 20.23 18.71
CA GLU A 498 8.60 19.54 19.00
C GLU A 498 9.18 18.76 17.79
N HIS A 499 8.37 18.47 16.78
CA HIS A 499 8.80 17.73 15.59
C HIS A 499 9.23 18.63 14.44
N LYS A 500 8.78 19.90 14.39
CA LYS A 500 9.01 20.80 13.24
C LYS A 500 10.50 20.99 12.95
N GLY A 501 11.29 21.25 13.98
CA GLY A 501 12.75 21.39 13.86
C GLY A 501 13.42 20.12 13.33
N ALA A 502 13.01 18.94 13.82
CA ALA A 502 13.55 17.66 13.36
C ALA A 502 13.17 17.36 11.90
N ILE A 503 11.97 17.76 11.45
CA ILE A 503 11.56 17.65 10.04
C ILE A 503 12.45 18.52 9.15
N ALA A 504 12.75 19.74 9.60
CA ALA A 504 13.65 20.65 8.90
C ALA A 504 15.08 20.07 8.80
N GLU A 505 15.64 19.62 9.92
CA GLU A 505 16.98 19.02 10.01
C GLU A 505 17.14 17.74 9.17
N ALA A 506 16.07 16.94 9.01
CA ALA A 506 16.05 15.78 8.13
C ALA A 506 15.97 16.15 6.62
N GLY A 507 15.93 17.45 6.29
CA GLY A 507 15.73 17.97 4.94
C GLY A 507 14.31 17.73 4.41
N GLY A 508 13.34 17.56 5.30
CA GLY A 508 11.93 17.33 4.97
C GLY A 508 11.33 18.53 4.23
N VAL A 509 11.62 19.76 4.67
CA VAL A 509 11.17 21.01 4.01
C VAL A 509 11.53 21.02 2.53
N LYS A 510 12.82 20.80 2.22
CA LYS A 510 13.27 20.73 0.82
C LYS A 510 12.58 19.61 0.04
N ALA A 511 12.41 18.43 0.64
CA ALA A 511 11.75 17.30 -0.03
C ALA A 511 10.29 17.63 -0.40
N LEU A 512 9.55 18.29 0.49
CA LEU A 512 8.17 18.73 0.25
C LEU A 512 8.09 19.78 -0.87
N VAL A 513 9.02 20.75 -0.89
CA VAL A 513 9.09 21.75 -1.97
C VAL A 513 9.44 21.12 -3.32
N ASP A 514 10.40 20.19 -3.35
CA ASP A 514 10.76 19.45 -4.56
C ASP A 514 9.56 18.63 -5.10
N LEU A 515 8.73 18.05 -4.21
CA LEU A 515 7.52 17.33 -4.59
C LEU A 515 6.51 18.21 -5.31
N ILE A 516 6.29 19.44 -4.80
CA ILE A 516 5.36 20.39 -5.43
C ILE A 516 5.80 20.66 -6.88
N PHE A 517 7.08 20.97 -7.10
CA PHE A 517 7.58 21.22 -8.45
C PHE A 517 7.46 19.98 -9.36
N LYS A 518 7.75 18.79 -8.82
CA LYS A 518 7.72 17.52 -9.55
C LYS A 518 6.31 17.15 -10.02
N TRP A 519 5.31 17.29 -9.17
CA TRP A 519 3.96 16.78 -9.42
C TRP A 519 2.94 17.85 -9.86
N SER A 520 3.29 19.13 -9.81
CA SER A 520 2.43 20.27 -10.23
C SER A 520 1.84 20.16 -11.64
N ARG A 521 2.52 19.46 -12.56
CA ARG A 521 2.08 19.27 -13.95
C ARG A 521 1.55 17.88 -14.25
N SER A 522 1.52 16.99 -13.25
CA SER A 522 1.09 15.61 -13.42
C SER A 522 -0.41 15.49 -13.17
N THR A 523 -1.13 14.87 -14.10
CA THR A 523 -2.53 14.51 -13.87
C THR A 523 -2.61 13.44 -12.78
N GLY A 524 -3.42 13.67 -11.75
CA GLY A 524 -3.55 12.76 -10.63
C GLY A 524 -2.54 13.03 -9.51
N GLY A 525 -1.74 14.10 -9.56
CA GLY A 525 -0.76 14.46 -8.53
C GLY A 525 -1.34 15.20 -7.32
N GLU A 526 -2.64 15.51 -7.32
CA GLU A 526 -3.28 16.46 -6.40
C GLU A 526 -3.12 16.03 -4.93
N GLY A 527 -3.30 14.75 -4.63
CA GLY A 527 -3.11 14.22 -3.27
C GLY A 527 -1.67 14.33 -2.73
N VAL A 528 -0.66 14.34 -3.61
CA VAL A 528 0.74 14.63 -3.22
C VAL A 528 0.91 16.11 -2.92
N LEU A 529 0.34 16.97 -3.78
CA LEU A 529 0.45 18.42 -3.67
C LEU A 529 -0.24 18.94 -2.42
N GLU A 530 -1.42 18.42 -2.11
CA GLU A 530 -2.20 18.79 -0.93
C GLU A 530 -1.45 18.44 0.35
N ARG A 531 -0.98 17.19 0.48
CA ARG A 531 -0.21 16.75 1.65
C ARG A 531 1.10 17.52 1.81
N ALA A 532 1.79 17.80 0.71
CA ALA A 532 3.02 18.58 0.74
C ALA A 532 2.78 20.04 1.16
N ALA A 533 1.75 20.68 0.60
CA ALA A 533 1.37 22.05 0.98
C ALA A 533 0.87 22.11 2.42
N GLY A 534 0.09 21.13 2.88
CA GLY A 534 -0.42 21.05 4.25
C GLY A 534 0.69 20.91 5.29
N ALA A 535 1.69 20.07 5.02
CA ALA A 535 2.89 19.97 5.85
C ALA A 535 3.69 21.28 5.86
N LEU A 536 3.91 21.91 4.70
CA LEU A 536 4.61 23.20 4.61
C LEU A 536 3.87 24.30 5.34
N ALA A 537 2.54 24.31 5.32
CA ALA A 537 1.74 25.28 6.05
C ALA A 537 1.91 25.15 7.57
N ASN A 538 1.97 23.93 8.11
CA ASN A 538 2.25 23.72 9.53
C ASN A 538 3.69 24.13 9.90
N LEU A 539 4.66 23.79 9.06
CA LEU A 539 6.06 24.17 9.24
C LEU A 539 6.26 25.69 9.16
N ALA A 540 5.53 26.38 8.27
CA ALA A 540 5.59 27.83 8.11
C ALA A 540 5.08 28.61 9.33
N ALA A 541 4.33 27.97 10.23
CA ALA A 541 3.89 28.59 11.47
C ALA A 541 5.02 28.72 12.52
N ASP A 542 6.13 27.98 12.37
CA ASP A 542 7.33 28.13 13.19
C ASP A 542 8.33 29.10 12.54
N ASP A 543 8.87 30.05 13.30
CA ASP A 543 9.75 31.11 12.81
C ASP A 543 10.99 30.57 12.08
N LYS A 544 11.67 29.56 12.65
CA LYS A 544 12.89 28.99 12.08
C LYS A 544 12.59 28.20 10.82
N CYS A 545 11.58 27.35 10.85
CA CYS A 545 11.15 26.55 9.70
C CYS A 545 10.61 27.44 8.57
N SER A 546 9.91 28.54 8.88
CA SER A 546 9.39 29.48 7.89
C SER A 546 10.51 30.09 7.03
N MET A 547 11.65 30.45 7.65
CA MET A 547 12.83 30.94 6.93
C MET A 547 13.42 29.87 6.01
N GLU A 548 13.48 28.62 6.47
CA GLU A 548 13.95 27.52 5.63
C GLU A 548 13.03 27.29 4.43
N VAL A 549 11.70 27.25 4.65
CA VAL A 549 10.70 27.13 3.58
C VAL A 549 10.90 28.19 2.52
N ALA A 550 11.12 29.46 2.91
CA ALA A 550 11.42 30.53 1.97
C ALA A 550 12.76 30.30 1.24
N SER A 551 13.83 29.96 1.97
CA SER A 551 15.18 29.81 1.43
C SER A 551 15.31 28.72 0.36
N VAL A 552 14.53 27.64 0.45
CA VAL A 552 14.55 26.52 -0.52
C VAL A 552 13.59 26.73 -1.69
N GLY A 553 12.96 27.90 -1.81
CA GLY A 553 12.04 28.25 -2.89
C GLY A 553 10.59 27.83 -2.65
N GLY A 554 10.19 27.62 -1.39
CA GLY A 554 8.84 27.26 -1.00
C GLY A 554 7.79 28.31 -1.36
N VAL A 555 8.10 29.61 -1.24
CA VAL A 555 7.20 30.71 -1.65
C VAL A 555 6.76 30.54 -3.11
N ARG A 556 7.72 30.41 -4.03
CA ARG A 556 7.44 30.17 -5.46
C ARG A 556 6.64 28.88 -5.69
N ALA A 557 6.94 27.82 -4.96
CA ALA A 557 6.24 26.55 -5.07
C ALA A 557 4.75 26.69 -4.69
N LEU A 558 4.48 27.35 -3.56
CA LEU A 558 3.13 27.59 -3.04
C LEU A 558 2.33 28.55 -3.93
N VAL A 559 2.96 29.62 -4.43
CA VAL A 559 2.34 30.52 -5.42
C VAL A 559 2.02 29.78 -6.71
N THR A 560 2.89 28.87 -7.17
CA THR A 560 2.60 28.02 -8.34
C THR A 560 1.35 27.16 -8.14
N LEU A 561 1.15 26.63 -6.93
CA LEU A 561 -0.06 25.86 -6.59
C LEU A 561 -1.31 26.73 -6.54
N ALA A 562 -1.24 27.86 -5.82
CA ALA A 562 -2.35 28.80 -5.70
C ALA A 562 -2.83 29.31 -7.07
N ARG A 563 -1.91 29.51 -8.03
CA ARG A 563 -2.21 29.97 -9.38
C ARG A 563 -2.79 28.90 -10.31
N ASN A 564 -2.20 27.71 -10.29
CA ASN A 564 -2.39 26.75 -11.38
C ASN A 564 -3.23 25.52 -10.98
N CYS A 565 -3.28 25.19 -9.70
CA CYS A 565 -4.09 24.06 -9.25
C CYS A 565 -5.57 24.45 -9.23
N LYS A 566 -6.45 23.48 -9.50
CA LYS A 566 -7.91 23.65 -9.47
C LYS A 566 -8.57 22.89 -8.32
N PHE A 567 -7.79 22.10 -7.58
CA PHE A 567 -8.28 21.30 -6.46
C PHE A 567 -8.30 22.16 -5.20
N GLU A 568 -9.46 22.26 -4.57
CA GLU A 568 -9.72 23.16 -3.45
C GLU A 568 -8.83 22.87 -2.25
N GLY A 569 -8.60 21.59 -1.92
CA GLY A 569 -7.71 21.20 -0.82
C GLY A 569 -6.29 21.71 -1.03
N VAL A 570 -5.76 21.59 -2.27
CA VAL A 570 -4.41 22.10 -2.61
C VAL A 570 -4.36 23.63 -2.52
N GLN A 571 -5.38 24.31 -3.03
CA GLN A 571 -5.45 25.77 -3.00
C GLN A 571 -5.55 26.30 -1.56
N GLU A 572 -6.37 25.66 -0.73
CA GLU A 572 -6.54 26.00 0.68
C GLU A 572 -5.22 25.85 1.43
N GLN A 573 -4.56 24.68 1.31
CA GLN A 573 -3.28 24.45 1.99
C GLN A 573 -2.17 25.38 1.48
N ALA A 574 -2.15 25.70 0.17
CA ALA A 574 -1.21 26.65 -0.39
C ALA A 574 -1.41 28.08 0.14
N ALA A 575 -2.66 28.56 0.17
CA ALA A 575 -3.01 29.86 0.72
C ALA A 575 -2.70 29.93 2.22
N ARG A 576 -2.99 28.86 2.98
CA ARG A 576 -2.66 28.75 4.41
C ARG A 576 -1.16 28.84 4.66
N ALA A 577 -0.36 28.16 3.85
CA ALA A 577 1.10 28.24 3.94
C ALA A 577 1.62 29.66 3.66
N LEU A 578 1.09 30.33 2.62
CA LEU A 578 1.45 31.72 2.31
C LEU A 578 1.04 32.68 3.43
N ALA A 579 -0.13 32.47 4.04
CA ALA A 579 -0.57 33.23 5.20
C ALA A 579 0.39 33.09 6.39
N ASN A 580 0.77 31.85 6.72
CA ASN A 580 1.69 31.58 7.82
C ASN A 580 3.10 32.14 7.55
N LEU A 581 3.60 32.05 6.31
CA LEU A 581 4.87 32.68 5.93
C LEU A 581 4.86 34.21 6.11
N ALA A 582 3.71 34.86 5.86
CA ALA A 582 3.55 36.31 6.02
C ALA A 582 3.26 36.76 7.46
N ALA A 583 2.96 35.83 8.39
CA ALA A 583 2.47 36.13 9.74
C ALA A 583 3.57 36.61 10.72
N HIS A 584 4.84 36.51 10.35
CA HIS A 584 5.99 36.73 11.24
C HIS A 584 6.42 38.19 11.41
N GLY A 585 5.66 39.16 10.89
CA GLY A 585 5.96 40.59 10.98
C GLY A 585 7.37 40.93 10.45
N ASP A 586 8.09 41.80 11.16
CA ASP A 586 9.47 42.19 10.84
C ASP A 586 10.54 41.16 11.30
N SER A 587 10.12 40.06 11.94
CA SER A 587 11.06 39.04 12.45
C SER A 587 11.84 38.35 11.33
N ASN A 588 11.28 38.30 10.11
CA ASN A 588 11.97 37.82 8.92
C ASN A 588 11.46 38.50 7.64
N GLY A 589 12.18 38.32 6.53
CA GLY A 589 11.82 38.91 5.22
C GLY A 589 10.72 38.18 4.45
N ASN A 590 10.03 37.20 5.06
CA ASN A 590 9.11 36.33 4.31
C ASN A 590 7.86 37.06 3.84
N ASN A 591 7.34 38.02 4.62
CA ASN A 591 6.19 38.83 4.22
C ASN A 591 6.46 39.57 2.89
N ALA A 592 7.61 40.25 2.82
CA ALA A 592 8.06 40.91 1.59
C ALA A 592 8.31 39.90 0.46
N ALA A 593 8.94 38.76 0.75
CA ALA A 593 9.20 37.72 -0.27
C ALA A 593 7.90 37.17 -0.88
N VAL A 594 6.87 36.93 -0.07
CA VAL A 594 5.56 36.45 -0.55
C VAL A 594 4.85 37.50 -1.38
N GLY A 595 4.84 38.76 -0.95
CA GLY A 595 4.18 39.85 -1.68
C GLY A 595 4.87 40.20 -3.01
N GLN A 596 6.19 40.01 -3.10
CA GLN A 596 6.98 40.31 -4.30
C GLN A 596 7.09 39.13 -5.27
N GLU A 597 6.71 37.92 -4.86
CA GLU A 597 6.73 36.75 -5.74
C GLU A 597 5.73 36.95 -6.89
N ALA A 598 6.18 36.71 -8.12
CA ALA A 598 5.43 37.07 -9.31
C ALA A 598 4.07 36.35 -9.38
N GLY A 599 3.00 37.15 -9.44
CA GLY A 599 1.62 36.66 -9.51
C GLY A 599 1.05 36.13 -8.20
N SER A 600 1.74 36.34 -7.07
CA SER A 600 1.28 35.91 -5.74
C SER A 600 -0.01 36.62 -5.33
N LEU A 601 -0.02 37.95 -5.42
CA LEU A 601 -1.15 38.78 -5.01
C LEU A 601 -2.37 38.56 -5.90
N GLU A 602 -2.17 38.47 -7.22
CA GLU A 602 -3.23 38.17 -8.19
C GLU A 602 -3.85 36.80 -7.93
N ALA A 603 -3.04 35.80 -7.58
CA ALA A 603 -3.52 34.47 -7.20
C ALA A 603 -4.41 34.54 -5.95
N LEU A 604 -3.95 35.19 -4.89
CA LEU A 604 -4.69 35.31 -3.64
C LEU A 604 -6.01 36.07 -3.84
N VAL A 605 -5.99 37.16 -4.62
CA VAL A 605 -7.20 37.92 -4.99
C VAL A 605 -8.15 37.07 -5.85
N GLN A 606 -7.64 36.20 -6.72
CA GLN A 606 -8.46 35.25 -7.45
C GLN A 606 -9.08 34.20 -6.51
N LEU A 607 -8.33 33.68 -5.53
CA LEU A 607 -8.78 32.68 -4.58
C LEU A 607 -9.87 33.23 -3.62
N ILE A 608 -9.89 34.53 -3.33
CA ILE A 608 -11.03 35.18 -2.64
C ILE A 608 -12.36 34.93 -3.36
N ARG A 609 -12.34 34.74 -4.69
CA ARG A 609 -13.55 34.50 -5.49
C ARG A 609 -13.87 33.00 -5.64
N SER A 610 -13.17 32.13 -4.92
CA SER A 610 -13.40 30.68 -4.94
C SER A 610 -14.80 30.33 -4.43
N PRO A 611 -15.47 29.28 -4.97
CA PRO A 611 -16.72 28.80 -4.40
C PRO A 611 -16.55 28.15 -3.02
N HIS A 612 -15.32 27.81 -2.60
CA HIS A 612 -15.03 27.12 -1.35
C HIS A 612 -14.63 28.06 -0.22
N ASP A 613 -15.37 28.05 0.88
CA ASP A 613 -15.17 28.93 2.03
C ASP A 613 -13.78 28.81 2.67
N GLY A 614 -13.25 27.59 2.79
CA GLY A 614 -11.91 27.36 3.33
C GLY A 614 -10.81 28.04 2.51
N VAL A 615 -10.86 27.89 1.18
CA VAL A 615 -9.95 28.59 0.25
C VAL A 615 -10.07 30.12 0.40
N ARG A 616 -11.29 30.66 0.45
CA ARG A 616 -11.50 32.11 0.62
C ARG A 616 -10.94 32.60 1.96
N GLN A 617 -11.12 31.81 3.02
CA GLN A 617 -10.68 32.13 4.38
C GLN A 617 -9.16 32.25 4.43
N GLU A 618 -8.45 31.23 3.93
CA GLU A 618 -6.99 31.22 3.92
C GLU A 618 -6.41 32.30 2.99
N ALA A 619 -7.04 32.57 1.85
CA ALA A 619 -6.61 33.65 0.96
C ALA A 619 -6.79 35.05 1.58
N ALA A 620 -7.93 35.29 2.25
CA ALA A 620 -8.15 36.53 2.98
C ALA A 620 -7.16 36.69 4.15
N GLY A 621 -6.86 35.61 4.88
CA GLY A 621 -5.84 35.60 5.93
C GLY A 621 -4.45 35.94 5.41
N ALA A 622 -4.07 35.39 4.25
CA ALA A 622 -2.79 35.73 3.62
C ALA A 622 -2.71 37.21 3.24
N LEU A 623 -3.76 37.76 2.64
CA LEU A 623 -3.81 39.19 2.26
C LEU A 623 -3.82 40.11 3.48
N TRP A 624 -4.48 39.69 4.57
CA TRP A 624 -4.40 40.41 5.83
C TRP A 624 -2.95 40.48 6.36
N ASN A 625 -2.26 39.34 6.44
CA ASN A 625 -0.87 39.31 6.90
C ASN A 625 0.05 40.11 5.97
N LEU A 626 -0.13 40.02 4.65
CA LEU A 626 0.66 40.78 3.68
C LEU A 626 0.41 42.29 3.75
N SER A 627 -0.78 42.72 4.16
CA SER A 627 -1.11 44.14 4.32
C SER A 627 -0.32 44.84 5.42
N PHE A 628 0.46 44.13 6.24
CA PHE A 628 1.35 44.80 7.20
C PHE A 628 2.56 45.47 6.53
N ASP A 629 2.95 45.10 5.31
CA ASP A 629 3.98 45.81 4.50
C ASP A 629 3.34 46.85 3.56
N ASP A 630 3.80 48.10 3.62
CA ASP A 630 3.24 49.21 2.84
C ASP A 630 3.28 48.96 1.32
N ARG A 631 4.35 48.36 0.80
CA ARG A 631 4.49 48.07 -0.64
C ARG A 631 3.48 47.01 -1.07
N ASN A 632 3.23 46.04 -0.19
CA ASN A 632 2.25 45.00 -0.43
C ASN A 632 0.82 45.59 -0.40
N ARG A 633 0.50 46.57 0.46
CA ARG A 633 -0.84 47.20 0.48
C ARG A 633 -1.21 47.81 -0.86
N GLU A 634 -0.31 48.58 -1.47
CA GLU A 634 -0.53 49.22 -2.76
C GLU A 634 -0.63 48.19 -3.88
N ALA A 635 0.24 47.16 -3.85
CA ALA A 635 0.21 46.10 -4.85
C ALA A 635 -1.07 45.22 -4.75
N ILE A 636 -1.59 44.98 -3.54
CA ILE A 636 -2.86 44.29 -3.32
C ILE A 636 -4.03 45.11 -3.90
N ALA A 637 -4.04 46.42 -3.66
CA ALA A 637 -5.02 47.34 -4.21
C ALA A 637 -4.98 47.33 -5.75
N GLY A 638 -3.78 47.51 -6.33
CA GLY A 638 -3.58 47.45 -7.78
C GLY A 638 -3.95 46.12 -8.44
N ALA A 639 -3.96 45.01 -7.70
CA ALA A 639 -4.44 43.70 -8.16
C ALA A 639 -5.97 43.53 -8.06
N GLY A 640 -6.71 44.55 -7.62
CA GLY A 640 -8.16 44.53 -7.40
C GLY A 640 -8.56 43.84 -6.09
N GLY A 641 -7.67 43.82 -5.10
CA GLY A 641 -7.90 43.14 -3.82
C GLY A 641 -8.96 43.81 -2.95
N VAL A 642 -9.04 45.15 -2.96
CA VAL A 642 -10.04 45.91 -2.19
C VAL A 642 -11.45 45.53 -2.63
N GLU A 643 -11.73 45.60 -3.94
CA GLU A 643 -13.03 45.23 -4.53
C GLU A 643 -13.42 43.78 -4.20
N ALA A 644 -12.46 42.86 -4.32
CA ALA A 644 -12.68 41.44 -4.04
C ALA A 644 -13.02 41.19 -2.56
N LEU A 645 -12.31 41.84 -1.63
CA LEU A 645 -12.54 41.73 -0.18
C LEU A 645 -13.85 42.38 0.24
N VAL A 646 -14.24 43.53 -0.35
CA VAL A 646 -15.54 44.15 -0.09
C VAL A 646 -16.68 43.24 -0.58
N ALA A 647 -16.54 42.64 -1.77
CA ALA A 647 -17.50 41.66 -2.26
C ALA A 647 -17.58 40.43 -1.34
N LEU A 648 -16.44 39.92 -0.86
CA LEU A 648 -16.38 38.84 0.11
C LEU A 648 -17.12 39.22 1.40
N ALA A 649 -16.79 40.35 2.02
CA ALA A 649 -17.41 40.83 3.26
C ALA A 649 -18.94 40.98 3.15
N ARG A 650 -19.45 41.44 1.99
CA ARG A 650 -20.89 41.53 1.73
C ARG A 650 -21.56 40.16 1.58
N SER A 651 -20.85 39.19 1.01
CA SER A 651 -21.39 37.86 0.71
C SER A 651 -21.22 36.85 1.87
N CYS A 652 -20.27 37.07 2.78
CA CYS A 652 -19.91 36.12 3.83
C CYS A 652 -20.65 36.31 5.16
N SER A 653 -21.77 37.05 5.19
CA SER A 653 -22.53 37.35 6.42
C SER A 653 -23.04 36.10 7.15
N ASN A 654 -23.25 35.01 6.42
CA ASN A 654 -23.68 33.71 6.95
C ASN A 654 -22.56 32.66 6.94
N ALA A 655 -21.32 33.05 6.60
CA ALA A 655 -20.19 32.13 6.55
C ALA A 655 -19.55 31.94 7.93
N SER A 656 -18.48 31.14 8.02
CA SER A 656 -17.74 30.91 9.26
C SER A 656 -17.22 32.22 9.88
N HIS A 657 -17.13 32.27 11.22
CA HIS A 657 -16.54 33.42 11.92
C HIS A 657 -15.12 33.71 11.43
N GLY A 658 -14.32 32.66 11.18
CA GLY A 658 -12.95 32.80 10.68
C GLY A 658 -12.86 33.48 9.32
N LEU A 659 -13.80 33.21 8.40
CA LEU A 659 -13.84 33.89 7.11
C LEU A 659 -14.21 35.37 7.25
N GLN A 660 -15.22 35.67 8.07
CA GLN A 660 -15.65 37.05 8.32
C GLN A 660 -14.53 37.87 8.97
N GLU A 661 -13.88 37.32 9.97
CA GLU A 661 -12.76 37.95 10.69
C GLU A 661 -11.59 38.25 9.74
N ARG A 662 -11.16 37.27 8.95
CA ARG A 662 -10.02 37.47 8.03
C ARG A 662 -10.33 38.44 6.90
N ALA A 663 -11.57 38.45 6.39
CA ALA A 663 -12.00 39.43 5.41
C ALA A 663 -12.01 40.86 5.99
N ALA A 664 -12.55 41.03 7.20
CA ALA A 664 -12.54 42.31 7.89
C ALA A 664 -11.13 42.78 8.25
N GLY A 665 -10.28 41.86 8.73
CA GLY A 665 -8.87 42.13 9.05
C GLY A 665 -8.08 42.59 7.82
N ALA A 666 -8.27 41.94 6.68
CA ALA A 666 -7.63 42.35 5.43
C ALA A 666 -8.09 43.75 4.98
N LEU A 667 -9.39 44.06 5.04
CA LEU A 667 -9.90 45.41 4.73
C LEU A 667 -9.34 46.46 5.69
N TRP A 668 -9.30 46.15 6.98
CA TRP A 668 -8.70 47.03 7.99
C TRP A 668 -7.23 47.32 7.66
N GLY A 669 -6.42 46.29 7.39
CA GLY A 669 -5.00 46.46 7.07
C GLY A 669 -4.77 47.27 5.80
N LEU A 670 -5.59 47.09 4.77
CA LEU A 670 -5.51 47.88 3.54
C LEU A 670 -5.93 49.34 3.73
N SER A 671 -6.88 49.62 4.63
CA SER A 671 -7.39 50.98 4.91
C SER A 671 -6.37 51.91 5.57
N VAL A 672 -5.29 51.34 6.13
CA VAL A 672 -4.19 52.10 6.75
C VAL A 672 -3.39 52.87 5.69
N SER A 673 -3.35 52.39 4.45
CA SER A 673 -2.68 53.11 3.35
C SER A 673 -3.49 54.32 2.90
N GLU A 674 -2.85 55.50 2.84
CA GLU A 674 -3.51 56.72 2.35
C GLU A 674 -3.88 56.63 0.86
N VAL A 675 -3.10 55.89 0.08
CA VAL A 675 -3.33 55.67 -1.36
C VAL A 675 -4.61 54.86 -1.59
N ASN A 676 -4.92 53.93 -0.69
CA ASN A 676 -6.08 53.04 -0.81
C ASN A 676 -7.38 53.69 -0.31
N ARG A 677 -7.37 54.94 0.17
CA ARG A 677 -8.58 55.62 0.71
C ARG A 677 -9.63 55.99 -0.34
N TYR A 678 -9.26 55.96 -1.63
CA TYR A 678 -10.11 56.41 -2.74
C TYR A 678 -10.62 55.27 -3.64
N GLU A 679 -10.19 54.03 -3.37
CA GLU A 679 -10.71 52.79 -3.95
C GLU A 679 -11.74 52.17 -3.01
#